data_AF-A0A9P9F310-F1
#
_entry.id   AF-A0A9P9F310-F1
#
_cell.length_a   1.000
_cell.length_b   1.000
_cell.length_c   1.000
_cell.angle_alpha   90.00
_cell.angle_beta   90.00
_cell.angle_gamma   90.00
#
_symmetry.space_group_name_H-M   'P 1'
#
loop_
_entity.id
_entity.type
_entity.pdbx_description
1 polymer ?
#
loop_
_entity_poly.entity_id
_entity_poly.type
_entity_poly.pdbx_seq_one_letter_code
_entity_poly.pdbx_strand_id
1 'polypeptide(L)'
;MDSNEASRLLQARISQLEQDAAGEKDQELEIEREVKRANRDLLQQRSSELLADMRRLERENQKNKRRGDNLQKERDTNRTELSKTVGLKEKLEKLCRELQRDNNKMKNENKEHQTTQKRNNIAWDEKYATLLSKLEGYQEEKDTPRKQVVDMEVDELFRVRFKSFIEQYELRELHFHSLMRTKELEVQYHMARYEREKKNAEAESTKARHLQAQVQAFTKTETELRNQLNVYVDKFKQQVEDTLNNSNDLFLSFRKEMEDMSKKGKRLEKENEALKRQKEATATNIIKMAEERQEWKKKTEAAESKTKKLMSIIQQMQQQGRKVPPGLTNPVENCSSDGHGGGEGDESDYSDEDGEDGDEGISDFDDDTEEEPHINDQGVPVPYGQDWGLNLWRLRGSSTVHRQTAAMDFLQRLARFLDRPLFPWKRLIMGFSVGQFLFETFLTLRQYRVLQNPSPPAVLSKEVSQEVFDKSQAYGRAKAQFSIVDGLWSQLQNIAFIHFDVLPKLWSWSGDLLLRFAPARFTGEISHSIVFVLTFMVVGQILRLPSSIYHTFVLEEKFGFNKQTPKLFLTDLLKSQLLTFVLTPPILAGFLAIIQKTGNQFFFYLWAFAAGLQVFMITIYPIAILPLFNKLSPLEDGKLKTGVEALAASLKFPLHELYVIDGSKRSAHSNAYFFGLPWKKHIVIYDTLIEKSESEEVVAVLAHELGHWKLGHTTSLFGISQGHLFYIFTLFSVFINNNSLYSAFGFLKEHPIIIGFLLFSDALSPTDLLVKFGMNIITRKFEFQADAFAKQLGYPEELARSLLKLQIQNLSTMDADWMYASYHFSHPHLSERLNALGWKGSEGVTEGVSDKSVAADKEGVAKVTGRDEL
;
A
#
# COMPACT_ATOMS: atom_id res chain seq x y z
N MET A 1 66.51 12.80 -83.09
CA MET A 1 66.67 13.17 -81.67
C MET A 1 67.25 11.98 -80.93
N ASP A 2 67.93 12.20 -79.81
CA ASP A 2 68.93 11.26 -79.31
C ASP A 2 68.33 10.13 -78.45
N SER A 3 68.77 8.89 -78.71
CA SER A 3 68.36 7.69 -77.95
C SER A 3 68.74 7.78 -76.47
N ASN A 4 69.84 8.49 -76.18
CA ASN A 4 70.39 8.64 -74.83
C ASN A 4 69.48 9.46 -73.89
N GLU A 5 68.68 10.37 -74.44
CA GLU A 5 67.78 11.24 -73.69
C GLU A 5 66.50 10.51 -73.25
N ALA A 6 65.90 9.73 -74.17
CA ALA A 6 64.72 8.90 -73.89
C ALA A 6 65.01 7.86 -72.79
N SER A 7 66.18 7.21 -72.82
CA SER A 7 66.59 6.22 -71.81
C SER A 7 66.66 6.83 -70.40
N ARG A 8 67.25 8.02 -70.27
CA ARG A 8 67.35 8.75 -68.98
C ARG A 8 65.98 9.14 -68.42
N LEU A 9 65.06 9.62 -69.27
CA LEU A 9 63.70 9.97 -68.85
C LEU A 9 62.92 8.73 -68.38
N LEU A 10 63.09 7.58 -69.05
CA LEU A 10 62.46 6.32 -68.67
C LEU A 10 63.00 5.81 -67.32
N GLN A 11 64.32 5.83 -67.13
CA GLN A 11 64.94 5.41 -65.87
C GLN A 11 64.61 6.35 -64.69
N ALA A 12 64.54 7.67 -64.92
CA ALA A 12 64.06 8.62 -63.92
C ALA A 12 62.59 8.37 -63.53
N ARG A 13 61.72 8.03 -64.50
CA ARG A 13 60.31 7.74 -64.22
C ARG A 13 60.11 6.41 -63.48
N ILE A 14 60.94 5.40 -63.74
CA ILE A 14 60.97 4.16 -62.95
C ILE A 14 61.35 4.47 -61.50
N SER A 15 62.48 5.19 -61.29
CA SER A 15 62.94 5.55 -59.94
C SER A 15 61.93 6.38 -59.15
N GLN A 16 61.09 7.18 -59.82
CA GLN A 16 60.00 7.91 -59.17
C GLN A 16 58.86 6.97 -58.73
N LEU A 17 58.40 6.09 -59.62
CA LEU A 17 57.35 5.11 -59.32
C LEU A 17 57.76 4.12 -58.22
N GLU A 18 59.05 3.77 -58.14
CA GLU A 18 59.60 2.96 -57.05
C GLU A 18 59.61 3.68 -55.69
N GLN A 19 59.80 5.01 -55.67
CA GLN A 19 59.68 5.82 -54.45
C GLN A 19 58.22 6.00 -54.04
N ASP A 20 57.33 6.30 -54.99
CA ASP A 20 55.89 6.46 -54.73
C ASP A 20 55.30 5.15 -54.14
N ALA A 21 55.61 4.00 -54.75
CA ALA A 21 55.14 2.68 -54.29
C ALA A 21 55.78 2.18 -52.98
N ALA A 22 56.94 2.74 -52.58
CA ALA A 22 57.50 2.52 -51.26
C ALA A 22 56.75 3.33 -50.19
N GLY A 23 56.43 4.59 -50.50
CA GLY A 23 55.65 5.48 -49.62
C GLY A 23 54.24 4.97 -49.34
N GLU A 24 53.55 4.42 -50.34
CA GLU A 24 52.24 3.80 -50.15
C GLU A 24 52.29 2.60 -49.19
N LYS A 25 53.32 1.73 -49.30
CA LYS A 25 53.50 0.58 -48.40
C LYS A 25 53.78 0.96 -46.95
N ASP A 26 54.59 1.98 -46.71
CA ASP A 26 54.85 2.44 -45.34
C ASP A 26 53.58 3.06 -44.73
N GLN A 27 52.74 3.73 -45.53
CA GLN A 27 51.42 4.21 -45.07
C GLN A 27 50.44 3.06 -44.78
N GLU A 28 50.36 2.02 -45.62
CA GLU A 28 49.55 0.82 -45.34
C GLU A 28 49.98 0.15 -44.02
N LEU A 29 51.29 0.03 -43.78
CA LEU A 29 51.85 -0.55 -42.55
C LEU A 29 51.58 0.31 -41.31
N GLU A 30 51.60 1.64 -41.42
CA GLU A 30 51.22 2.55 -40.33
C GLU A 30 49.73 2.42 -40.00
N ILE A 31 48.86 2.39 -41.01
CA ILE A 31 47.41 2.20 -40.86
C ILE A 31 47.10 0.84 -40.23
N GLU A 32 47.78 -0.24 -40.65
CA GLU A 32 47.56 -1.57 -40.08
C GLU A 32 47.97 -1.64 -38.59
N ARG A 33 49.03 -0.93 -38.18
CA ARG A 33 49.45 -0.80 -36.77
C ARG A 33 48.42 -0.05 -35.95
N GLU A 34 47.93 1.09 -36.42
CA GLU A 34 46.90 1.87 -35.72
C GLU A 34 45.56 1.14 -35.64
N VAL A 35 45.15 0.41 -36.69
CA VAL A 35 43.95 -0.45 -36.65
C VAL A 35 44.12 -1.62 -35.66
N LYS A 36 45.30 -2.26 -35.59
CA LYS A 36 45.60 -3.29 -34.58
C LYS A 36 45.59 -2.73 -33.15
N ARG A 37 46.09 -1.51 -32.96
CA ARG A 37 46.06 -0.78 -31.69
C ARG A 37 44.63 -0.45 -31.25
N ALA A 38 43.86 0.21 -32.12
CA ALA A 38 42.47 0.57 -31.88
C ALA A 38 41.60 -0.66 -31.57
N ASN A 39 41.75 -1.76 -32.30
CA ASN A 39 41.01 -3.00 -32.04
C ASN A 39 41.35 -3.63 -30.67
N ARG A 40 42.63 -3.64 -30.26
CA ARG A 40 43.03 -4.12 -28.93
C ARG A 40 42.46 -3.24 -27.83
N ASP A 41 42.54 -1.94 -27.99
CA ASP A 41 42.15 -0.98 -26.96
C ASP A 41 40.61 -0.95 -26.84
N LEU A 42 39.86 -1.12 -27.94
CA LEU A 42 38.41 -1.38 -27.98
C LEU A 42 38.02 -2.71 -27.29
N LEU A 43 38.76 -3.80 -27.55
CA LEU A 43 38.57 -5.09 -26.88
C LEU A 43 38.77 -4.96 -25.36
N GLN A 44 39.80 -4.23 -24.93
CA GLN A 44 40.08 -3.98 -23.52
C GLN A 44 38.98 -3.14 -22.86
N GLN A 45 38.51 -2.06 -23.51
CA GLN A 45 37.38 -1.27 -23.04
C GLN A 45 36.12 -2.15 -22.89
N ARG A 46 35.71 -2.85 -23.94
CA ARG A 46 34.49 -3.68 -23.94
C ARG A 46 34.55 -4.83 -22.92
N SER A 47 35.74 -5.38 -22.67
CA SER A 47 35.96 -6.37 -21.61
C SER A 47 35.79 -5.76 -20.21
N SER A 48 36.24 -4.51 -20.01
CA SER A 48 36.07 -3.80 -18.75
C SER A 48 34.61 -3.40 -18.48
N GLU A 49 33.87 -3.03 -19.52
CA GLU A 49 32.43 -2.72 -19.46
C GLU A 49 31.62 -3.99 -19.07
N LEU A 50 31.87 -5.11 -19.74
CA LEU A 50 31.24 -6.40 -19.40
C LEU A 50 31.54 -6.85 -17.96
N LEU A 51 32.76 -6.65 -17.46
CA LEU A 51 33.09 -6.94 -16.06
C LEU A 51 32.40 -5.98 -15.07
N ALA A 52 32.20 -4.71 -15.44
CA ALA A 52 31.46 -3.76 -14.63
C ALA A 52 29.97 -4.13 -14.55
N ASP A 53 29.36 -4.53 -15.68
CA ASP A 53 27.97 -4.96 -15.75
C ASP A 53 27.72 -6.32 -15.07
N MET A 54 28.63 -7.30 -15.18
CA MET A 54 28.54 -8.53 -14.38
C MET A 54 28.55 -8.22 -12.88
N ARG A 55 29.50 -7.39 -12.42
CA ARG A 55 29.55 -6.94 -11.01
C ARG A 55 28.32 -6.13 -10.60
N ARG A 56 27.62 -5.48 -11.54
CA ARG A 56 26.36 -4.77 -11.29
C ARG A 56 25.19 -5.75 -11.16
N LEU A 57 25.03 -6.66 -12.11
CA LEU A 57 24.02 -7.73 -12.11
C LEU A 57 24.13 -8.60 -10.86
N GLU A 58 25.34 -8.92 -10.41
CA GLU A 58 25.56 -9.66 -9.17
C GLU A 58 25.03 -8.90 -7.94
N ARG A 59 25.36 -7.60 -7.81
CA ARG A 59 24.85 -6.74 -6.73
C ARG A 59 23.32 -6.59 -6.79
N GLU A 60 22.74 -6.48 -7.98
CA GLU A 60 21.28 -6.43 -8.17
C GLU A 60 20.61 -7.77 -7.82
N ASN A 61 21.24 -8.90 -8.15
CA ASN A 61 20.78 -10.25 -7.77
C ASN A 61 20.85 -10.48 -6.25
N GLN A 62 21.97 -10.14 -5.59
CA GLN A 62 22.10 -10.18 -4.13
C GLN A 62 21.05 -9.29 -3.44
N LYS A 63 20.75 -8.10 -4.00
CA LYS A 63 19.69 -7.20 -3.51
C LYS A 63 18.29 -7.80 -3.69
N ASN A 64 18.04 -8.48 -4.81
CA ASN A 64 16.79 -9.18 -5.07
C ASN A 64 16.60 -10.41 -4.16
N LYS A 65 17.66 -11.17 -3.87
CA LYS A 65 17.63 -12.27 -2.89
C LYS A 65 17.24 -11.76 -1.50
N ARG A 66 17.93 -10.72 -0.99
CA ARG A 66 17.58 -10.05 0.29
C ARG A 66 16.15 -9.49 0.30
N ARG A 67 15.63 -9.02 -0.84
CA ARG A 67 14.23 -8.58 -0.99
C ARG A 67 13.26 -9.76 -0.89
N GLY A 68 13.58 -10.90 -1.49
CA GLY A 68 12.82 -12.16 -1.35
C GLY A 68 12.78 -12.64 0.10
N ASP A 69 13.94 -12.68 0.78
CA ASP A 69 14.06 -13.09 2.18
C ASP A 69 13.20 -12.21 3.11
N ASN A 70 13.17 -10.89 2.86
CA ASN A 70 12.34 -9.96 3.61
C ASN A 70 10.84 -10.13 3.31
N LEU A 71 10.45 -10.32 2.05
CA LEU A 71 9.06 -10.60 1.67
C LEU A 71 8.55 -11.92 2.25
N GLN A 72 9.41 -12.95 2.36
CA GLN A 72 9.09 -14.20 3.03
C GLN A 72 8.80 -13.98 4.52
N LYS A 73 9.66 -13.24 5.23
CA LYS A 73 9.48 -12.86 6.64
C LYS A 73 8.23 -12.01 6.87
N GLU A 74 7.97 -11.05 6.00
CA GLU A 74 6.78 -10.19 6.04
C GLU A 74 5.50 -11.02 5.84
N ARG A 75 5.46 -11.89 4.82
CA ARG A 75 4.35 -12.82 4.58
C ARG A 75 4.06 -13.71 5.79
N ASP A 76 5.10 -14.29 6.39
CA ASP A 76 4.94 -15.21 7.51
C ASP A 76 4.56 -14.46 8.81
N THR A 77 5.04 -13.23 9.01
CA THR A 77 4.57 -12.32 10.06
C THR A 77 3.08 -12.00 9.89
N ASN A 78 2.68 -11.53 8.70
CA ASN A 78 1.29 -11.25 8.34
C ASN A 78 0.38 -12.49 8.50
N ARG A 79 0.90 -13.71 8.27
CA ARG A 79 0.18 -14.96 8.53
C ARG A 79 -0.09 -15.17 10.03
N THR A 80 0.85 -14.82 10.91
CA THR A 80 0.61 -14.88 12.37
C THR A 80 -0.36 -13.80 12.85
N GLU A 81 -0.34 -12.60 12.25
CA GLU A 81 -1.30 -11.54 12.57
C GLU A 81 -2.71 -11.85 12.06
N LEU A 82 -2.84 -12.47 10.89
CA LEU A 82 -4.10 -12.99 10.38
C LEU A 82 -4.67 -14.07 11.32
N SER A 83 -3.84 -14.97 11.83
CA SER A 83 -4.25 -15.97 12.84
C SER A 83 -4.74 -15.31 14.14
N LYS A 84 -3.98 -14.34 14.67
CA LYS A 84 -4.38 -13.56 15.87
C LYS A 84 -5.71 -12.82 15.66
N THR A 85 -5.89 -12.15 14.51
CA THR A 85 -7.09 -11.37 14.21
C THR A 85 -8.32 -12.24 13.95
N VAL A 86 -8.17 -13.43 13.34
CA VAL A 86 -9.24 -14.44 13.26
C VAL A 86 -9.66 -14.89 14.67
N GLY A 87 -8.72 -15.25 15.54
CA GLY A 87 -9.03 -15.64 16.92
C GLY A 87 -9.65 -14.51 17.77
N LEU A 88 -9.35 -13.24 17.47
CA LEU A 88 -10.06 -12.08 18.06
C LEU A 88 -11.46 -11.90 17.48
N LYS A 89 -11.65 -12.11 16.17
CA LYS A 89 -12.96 -12.07 15.50
C LYS A 89 -13.92 -13.12 16.06
N GLU A 90 -13.45 -14.36 16.28
CA GLU A 90 -14.26 -15.43 16.86
C GLU A 90 -14.73 -15.09 18.29
N LYS A 91 -13.84 -14.52 19.12
CA LYS A 91 -14.17 -14.02 20.46
C LYS A 91 -15.19 -12.86 20.40
N LEU A 92 -15.03 -11.94 19.44
CA LEU A 92 -15.96 -10.83 19.24
C LEU A 92 -17.34 -11.32 18.76
N GLU A 93 -17.39 -12.28 17.82
CA GLU A 93 -18.64 -12.90 17.39
C GLU A 93 -19.36 -13.62 18.53
N LYS A 94 -18.62 -14.29 19.42
CA LYS A 94 -19.19 -14.92 20.63
C LYS A 94 -19.80 -13.87 21.57
N LEU A 95 -19.06 -12.81 21.88
CA LEU A 95 -19.53 -11.68 22.70
C LEU A 95 -20.75 -10.99 22.10
N CYS A 96 -20.77 -10.75 20.78
CA CYS A 96 -21.92 -10.16 20.10
C CYS A 96 -23.15 -11.08 20.16
N ARG A 97 -23.00 -12.40 20.03
CA ARG A 97 -24.10 -13.37 20.17
C ARG A 97 -24.61 -13.48 21.62
N GLU A 98 -23.74 -13.29 22.61
CA GLU A 98 -24.10 -13.25 24.02
C GLU A 98 -24.87 -11.95 24.35
N LEU A 99 -24.31 -10.77 24.02
CA LEU A 99 -25.01 -9.47 24.12
C LEU A 99 -26.36 -9.46 23.39
N GLN A 100 -26.47 -10.10 22.23
CA GLN A 100 -27.73 -10.16 21.48
C GLN A 100 -28.76 -11.12 22.10
N ARG A 101 -28.34 -12.14 22.87
CA ARG A 101 -29.25 -12.93 23.70
C ARG A 101 -29.73 -12.11 24.89
N ASP A 102 -28.82 -11.44 25.60
CA ASP A 102 -29.15 -10.67 26.80
C ASP A 102 -30.05 -9.48 26.48
N ASN A 103 -29.80 -8.78 25.38
CA ASN A 103 -30.67 -7.68 24.92
C ASN A 103 -32.08 -8.20 24.51
N ASN A 104 -32.18 -9.38 23.90
CA ASN A 104 -33.47 -10.03 23.65
C ASN A 104 -34.17 -10.49 24.94
N LYS A 105 -33.41 -10.96 25.94
CA LYS A 105 -33.92 -11.32 27.27
C LYS A 105 -34.49 -10.09 27.98
N MET A 106 -33.71 -9.02 28.10
CA MET A 106 -34.13 -7.73 28.65
C MET A 106 -35.36 -7.15 27.92
N LYS A 107 -35.43 -7.30 26.59
CA LYS A 107 -36.58 -6.86 25.78
C LYS A 107 -37.85 -7.66 26.10
N ASN A 108 -37.74 -8.96 26.35
CA ASN A 108 -38.87 -9.80 26.75
C ASN A 108 -39.32 -9.48 28.19
N GLU A 109 -38.37 -9.37 29.13
CA GLU A 109 -38.63 -9.00 30.53
C GLU A 109 -39.30 -7.62 30.63
N ASN A 110 -38.82 -6.62 29.90
CA ASN A 110 -39.43 -5.29 29.84
C ASN A 110 -40.84 -5.31 29.20
N LYS A 111 -41.06 -6.16 28.19
CA LYS A 111 -42.40 -6.37 27.61
C LYS A 111 -43.36 -7.01 28.62
N GLU A 112 -42.89 -7.98 29.39
CA GLU A 112 -43.65 -8.67 30.45
C GLU A 112 -44.00 -7.73 31.61
N HIS A 113 -43.04 -6.91 32.05
CA HIS A 113 -43.28 -5.81 32.99
C HIS A 113 -44.32 -4.82 32.44
N GLN A 114 -44.23 -4.42 31.17
CA GLN A 114 -45.23 -3.51 30.57
C GLN A 114 -46.63 -4.13 30.48
N THR A 115 -46.76 -5.44 30.19
CA THR A 115 -48.07 -6.12 30.24
C THR A 115 -48.59 -6.25 31.67
N THR A 116 -47.71 -6.48 32.65
CA THR A 116 -48.07 -6.55 34.07
C THR A 116 -48.51 -5.19 34.59
N GLN A 117 -47.82 -4.11 34.23
CA GLN A 117 -48.21 -2.75 34.57
C GLN A 117 -49.56 -2.38 33.94
N LYS A 118 -49.80 -2.70 32.67
CA LYS A 118 -51.12 -2.50 32.03
C LYS A 118 -52.22 -3.28 32.74
N ARG A 119 -52.00 -4.54 33.11
CA ARG A 119 -52.96 -5.35 33.87
C ARG A 119 -53.23 -4.77 35.25
N ASN A 120 -52.21 -4.28 35.94
CA ASN A 120 -52.35 -3.64 37.25
C ASN A 120 -53.11 -2.31 37.16
N ASN A 121 -52.85 -1.48 36.14
CA ASN A 121 -53.60 -0.24 35.91
C ASN A 121 -55.08 -0.55 35.66
N ILE A 122 -55.41 -1.46 34.74
CA ILE A 122 -56.80 -1.88 34.47
C ILE A 122 -57.48 -2.39 35.76
N ALA A 123 -56.78 -3.18 36.57
CA ALA A 123 -57.30 -3.68 37.86
C ALA A 123 -57.34 -2.61 38.98
N TRP A 124 -56.77 -1.42 38.77
CA TRP A 124 -56.99 -0.24 39.61
C TRP A 124 -58.13 0.61 39.07
N ASP A 125 -58.22 0.82 37.76
CA ASP A 125 -59.31 1.54 37.08
C ASP A 125 -60.66 0.87 37.37
N GLU A 126 -60.72 -0.47 37.30
CA GLU A 126 -61.90 -1.28 37.66
C GLU A 126 -62.28 -1.12 39.15
N LYS A 127 -61.29 -1.03 40.05
CA LYS A 127 -61.55 -0.76 41.48
C LYS A 127 -62.04 0.67 41.70
N TYR A 128 -61.47 1.65 41.02
CA TYR A 128 -61.91 3.04 41.10
C TYR A 128 -63.32 3.20 40.55
N ALA A 129 -63.66 2.60 39.41
CA ALA A 129 -65.02 2.56 38.88
C ALA A 129 -66.00 1.89 39.86
N THR A 130 -65.62 0.76 40.47
CA THR A 130 -66.43 0.09 41.50
C THR A 130 -66.61 0.94 42.76
N LEU A 131 -65.62 1.75 43.13
CA LEU A 131 -65.66 2.62 44.30
C LEU A 131 -66.46 3.90 44.03
N LEU A 132 -66.36 4.46 42.82
CA LEU A 132 -67.19 5.57 42.33
C LEU A 132 -68.66 5.16 42.24
N SER A 133 -68.98 4.01 41.65
CA SER A 133 -70.36 3.49 41.61
C SER A 133 -70.94 3.25 43.01
N LYS A 134 -70.11 2.89 44.00
CA LYS A 134 -70.52 2.82 45.42
C LYS A 134 -70.71 4.20 46.05
N LEU A 135 -69.92 5.21 45.67
CA LEU A 135 -70.11 6.60 46.12
C LEU A 135 -71.37 7.22 45.52
N GLU A 136 -71.67 6.95 44.25
CA GLU A 136 -72.94 7.30 43.61
C GLU A 136 -74.12 6.63 44.33
N GLY A 137 -74.05 5.33 44.59
CA GLY A 137 -75.07 4.62 45.38
C GLY A 137 -75.25 5.18 46.80
N TYR A 138 -74.15 5.56 47.48
CA TYR A 138 -74.23 6.26 48.78
C TYR A 138 -74.77 7.70 48.67
N GLN A 139 -74.68 8.36 47.52
CA GLN A 139 -75.36 9.63 47.27
C GLN A 139 -76.87 9.40 47.02
N GLU A 140 -77.25 8.40 46.24
CA GLU A 140 -78.66 8.03 46.03
C GLU A 140 -79.37 7.59 47.34
N GLU A 141 -78.70 6.82 48.21
CA GLU A 141 -79.20 6.50 49.56
C GLU A 141 -79.33 7.74 50.45
N LYS A 142 -78.44 8.72 50.30
CA LYS A 142 -78.45 9.96 51.09
C LYS A 142 -79.56 10.92 50.64
N ASP A 143 -79.84 10.96 49.34
CA ASP A 143 -80.92 11.76 48.75
C ASP A 143 -82.29 11.07 48.88
N THR A 144 -82.34 9.76 49.18
CA THR A 144 -83.59 9.02 49.47
C THR A 144 -83.51 8.13 50.74
N PRO A 145 -83.54 8.71 51.95
CA PRO A 145 -83.33 7.97 53.21
C PRO A 145 -84.46 6.97 53.50
N ARG A 146 -84.23 5.69 53.19
CA ARG A 146 -85.13 4.59 53.56
C ARG A 146 -84.92 4.21 55.03
N LYS A 147 -86.04 4.07 55.75
CA LYS A 147 -86.09 3.91 57.20
C LYS A 147 -85.59 2.52 57.61
N GLN A 148 -84.39 2.47 58.20
CA GLN A 148 -83.79 1.24 58.69
C GLN A 148 -84.63 0.64 59.84
N VAL A 149 -85.08 -0.60 59.68
CA VAL A 149 -85.68 -1.42 60.73
C VAL A 149 -84.81 -2.66 60.86
N VAL A 150 -84.29 -2.90 62.06
CA VAL A 150 -83.43 -4.06 62.35
C VAL A 150 -84.31 -5.14 62.95
N ASP A 151 -84.37 -6.32 62.33
CA ASP A 151 -84.42 -7.57 63.11
C ASP A 151 -83.97 -8.83 62.35
N MET A 152 -83.54 -9.84 63.12
CA MET A 152 -83.40 -11.28 62.85
C MET A 152 -82.62 -11.88 61.64
N GLU A 153 -82.21 -11.17 60.58
CA GLU A 153 -81.47 -11.84 59.45
C GLU A 153 -79.97 -12.13 59.71
N VAL A 154 -79.37 -11.55 60.77
CA VAL A 154 -77.90 -11.45 60.89
C VAL A 154 -77.17 -12.80 61.06
N ASP A 155 -77.76 -13.76 61.78
CA ASP A 155 -77.11 -15.04 62.12
C ASP A 155 -77.00 -15.98 60.90
N GLU A 156 -78.04 -16.02 60.06
CA GLU A 156 -78.04 -16.81 58.83
C GLU A 156 -77.07 -16.23 57.79
N LEU A 157 -76.99 -14.90 57.68
CA LEU A 157 -75.96 -14.18 56.91
C LEU A 157 -74.53 -14.51 57.40
N PHE A 158 -74.32 -14.61 58.71
CA PHE A 158 -73.05 -15.02 59.30
C PHE A 158 -72.69 -16.45 58.92
N ARG A 159 -73.66 -17.37 58.98
CA ARG A 159 -73.49 -18.80 58.64
C ARG A 159 -73.16 -19.00 57.16
N VAL A 160 -73.84 -18.29 56.26
CA VAL A 160 -73.57 -18.29 54.82
C VAL A 160 -72.18 -17.70 54.52
N ARG A 161 -71.79 -16.61 55.18
CA ARG A 161 -70.44 -16.03 55.02
C ARG A 161 -69.33 -16.97 55.51
N PHE A 162 -69.50 -17.63 56.67
CA PHE A 162 -68.51 -18.59 57.15
C PHE A 162 -68.36 -19.79 56.20
N LYS A 163 -69.46 -20.34 55.68
CA LYS A 163 -69.41 -21.42 54.69
C LYS A 163 -68.67 -20.97 53.41
N SER A 164 -69.02 -19.80 52.87
CA SER A 164 -68.34 -19.25 51.69
C SER A 164 -66.85 -18.96 51.94
N PHE A 165 -66.47 -18.54 53.16
CA PHE A 165 -65.07 -18.33 53.53
C PHE A 165 -64.27 -19.64 53.58
N ILE A 166 -64.87 -20.74 54.08
CA ILE A 166 -64.27 -22.08 54.07
C ILE A 166 -64.10 -22.58 52.63
N GLU A 167 -65.16 -22.50 51.81
CA GLU A 167 -65.12 -22.88 50.39
C GLU A 167 -64.05 -22.07 49.61
N GLN A 168 -63.89 -20.78 49.89
CA GLN A 168 -62.82 -19.94 49.33
C GLN A 168 -61.41 -20.29 49.84
N TYR A 169 -61.30 -20.91 51.02
CA TYR A 169 -60.02 -21.37 51.56
C TYR A 169 -59.62 -22.71 50.92
N GLU A 170 -60.55 -23.66 50.84
CA GLU A 170 -60.37 -24.95 50.15
C GLU A 170 -60.01 -24.75 48.67
N LEU A 171 -60.70 -23.85 47.95
CA LEU A 171 -60.37 -23.47 46.57
C LEU A 171 -58.96 -22.89 46.44
N ARG A 172 -58.48 -22.13 47.44
CA ARG A 172 -57.14 -21.54 47.47
C ARG A 172 -56.07 -22.60 47.71
N GLU A 173 -56.32 -23.53 48.61
CA GLU A 173 -55.43 -24.66 48.91
C GLU A 173 -55.32 -25.62 47.70
N LEU A 174 -56.44 -25.93 47.05
CA LEU A 174 -56.46 -26.70 45.80
C LEU A 174 -55.67 -25.99 44.67
N HIS A 175 -55.84 -24.67 44.54
CA HIS A 175 -55.07 -23.87 43.58
C HIS A 175 -53.57 -23.85 43.90
N PHE A 176 -53.19 -23.75 45.18
CA PHE A 176 -51.81 -23.80 45.62
C PHE A 176 -51.16 -25.16 45.33
N HIS A 177 -51.84 -26.27 45.60
CA HIS A 177 -51.38 -27.60 45.21
C HIS A 177 -51.24 -27.77 43.70
N SER A 178 -52.15 -27.22 42.90
CA SER A 178 -52.04 -27.20 41.44
C SER A 178 -50.80 -26.44 40.98
N LEU A 179 -50.56 -25.25 41.54
CA LEU A 179 -49.41 -24.40 41.21
C LEU A 179 -48.07 -25.06 41.59
N MET A 180 -47.99 -25.67 42.78
CA MET A 180 -46.81 -26.42 43.21
C MET A 180 -46.49 -27.57 42.25
N ARG A 181 -47.50 -28.32 41.80
CA ARG A 181 -47.34 -29.41 40.83
C ARG A 181 -46.83 -28.91 39.47
N THR A 182 -47.28 -27.73 39.02
CA THR A 182 -46.75 -27.10 37.81
C THR A 182 -45.27 -26.73 37.98
N LYS A 183 -44.88 -26.16 39.14
CA LYS A 183 -43.48 -25.79 39.41
C LYS A 183 -42.55 -26.99 39.57
N GLU A 184 -43.02 -28.08 40.14
CA GLU A 184 -42.27 -29.34 40.20
C GLU A 184 -41.99 -29.91 38.80
N LEU A 185 -42.99 -29.88 37.91
CA LEU A 185 -42.83 -30.29 36.49
C LEU A 185 -41.90 -29.34 35.70
N GLU A 186 -41.97 -28.03 35.92
CA GLU A 186 -41.01 -27.07 35.35
C GLU A 186 -39.56 -27.40 35.75
N VAL A 187 -39.31 -27.66 37.03
CA VAL A 187 -37.98 -28.03 37.55
C VAL A 187 -37.48 -29.33 36.91
N GLN A 188 -38.33 -30.38 36.86
CA GLN A 188 -37.97 -31.65 36.22
C GLN A 188 -37.62 -31.48 34.73
N TYR A 189 -38.40 -30.68 33.99
CA TYR A 189 -38.11 -30.35 32.59
C TYR A 189 -36.77 -29.62 32.44
N HIS A 190 -36.47 -28.65 33.31
CA HIS A 190 -35.22 -27.92 33.29
C HIS A 190 -34.00 -28.81 33.62
N MET A 191 -34.12 -29.74 34.57
CA MET A 191 -33.07 -30.73 34.87
C MET A 191 -32.80 -31.66 33.67
N ALA A 192 -33.84 -32.27 33.10
CA ALA A 192 -33.70 -33.16 31.93
C ALA A 192 -33.11 -32.43 30.71
N ARG A 193 -33.44 -31.15 30.52
CA ARG A 193 -32.83 -30.30 29.49
C ARG A 193 -31.34 -30.04 29.76
N TYR A 194 -30.97 -29.74 31.01
CA TYR A 194 -29.58 -29.53 31.40
C TYR A 194 -28.71 -30.77 31.17
N GLU A 195 -29.18 -31.95 31.55
CA GLU A 195 -28.46 -33.22 31.29
C GLU A 195 -28.25 -33.49 29.80
N ARG A 196 -29.25 -33.19 28.96
CA ARG A 196 -29.13 -33.31 27.51
C ARG A 196 -28.04 -32.40 26.93
N GLU A 197 -27.99 -31.13 27.34
CA GLU A 197 -26.97 -30.20 26.85
C GLU A 197 -25.57 -30.53 27.38
N LYS A 198 -25.46 -31.00 28.63
CA LYS A 198 -24.20 -31.54 29.18
C LYS A 198 -23.68 -32.69 28.31
N LYS A 199 -24.53 -33.66 27.97
CA LYS A 199 -24.17 -34.81 27.13
C LYS A 199 -23.78 -34.40 25.70
N ASN A 200 -24.43 -33.37 25.14
CA ASN A 200 -24.03 -32.77 23.86
C ASN A 200 -22.61 -32.19 23.94
N ALA A 201 -22.33 -31.37 24.96
CA ALA A 201 -21.02 -30.73 25.15
C ALA A 201 -19.88 -31.75 25.39
N GLU A 202 -20.14 -32.83 26.12
CA GLU A 202 -19.20 -33.94 26.32
C GLU A 202 -18.88 -34.66 24.99
N ALA A 203 -19.87 -34.86 24.13
CA ALA A 203 -19.68 -35.44 22.80
C ALA A 203 -18.89 -34.51 21.86
N GLU A 204 -19.15 -33.20 21.88
CA GLU A 204 -18.38 -32.21 21.11
C GLU A 204 -16.94 -32.07 21.60
N SER A 205 -16.71 -32.02 22.91
CA SER A 205 -15.38 -32.06 23.55
C SER A 205 -14.58 -33.29 23.12
N THR A 206 -15.24 -34.44 22.94
CA THR A 206 -14.59 -35.68 22.51
C THR A 206 -14.21 -35.63 21.02
N LYS A 207 -15.09 -35.09 20.15
CA LYS A 207 -14.78 -34.85 18.73
C LYS A 207 -13.63 -33.85 18.56
N ALA A 208 -13.62 -32.76 19.33
CA ALA A 208 -12.58 -31.74 19.28
C ALA A 208 -11.19 -32.31 19.63
N ARG A 209 -11.11 -33.14 20.69
CA ARG A 209 -9.87 -33.84 21.06
C ARG A 209 -9.38 -34.80 19.97
N HIS A 210 -10.27 -35.51 19.29
CA HIS A 210 -9.90 -36.39 18.18
C HIS A 210 -9.34 -35.61 16.97
N LEU A 211 -10.00 -34.51 16.57
CA LEU A 211 -9.51 -33.63 15.50
C LEU A 211 -8.17 -32.99 15.86
N GLN A 212 -7.97 -32.59 17.12
CA GLN A 212 -6.70 -32.04 17.60
C GLN A 212 -5.56 -33.06 17.50
N ALA A 213 -5.80 -34.32 17.85
CA ALA A 213 -4.82 -35.40 17.67
C ALA A 213 -4.50 -35.65 16.18
N GLN A 214 -5.51 -35.60 15.30
CA GLN A 214 -5.31 -35.76 13.85
C GLN A 214 -4.46 -34.62 13.27
N VAL A 215 -4.70 -33.36 13.67
CA VAL A 215 -3.88 -32.21 13.26
C VAL A 215 -2.44 -32.32 13.76
N GLN A 216 -2.22 -32.81 14.99
CA GLN A 216 -0.88 -33.08 15.50
C GLN A 216 -0.15 -34.19 14.71
N ALA A 217 -0.86 -35.24 14.29
CA ALA A 217 -0.29 -36.29 13.43
C ALA A 217 0.16 -35.71 12.06
N PHE A 218 -0.71 -34.94 11.39
CA PHE A 218 -0.34 -34.29 10.13
C PHE A 218 0.83 -33.30 10.27
N THR A 219 0.89 -32.56 11.38
CA THR A 219 2.00 -31.63 11.67
C THR A 219 3.34 -32.37 11.81
N LYS A 220 3.33 -33.55 12.45
CA LYS A 220 4.53 -34.41 12.53
C LYS A 220 4.96 -34.91 11.15
N THR A 221 4.03 -35.39 10.31
CA THR A 221 4.37 -35.83 8.94
C THR A 221 4.85 -34.68 8.05
N GLU A 222 4.31 -33.47 8.19
CA GLU A 222 4.82 -32.29 7.47
C GLU A 222 6.25 -31.95 7.90
N THR A 223 6.54 -32.04 9.21
CA THR A 223 7.89 -31.78 9.75
C THR A 223 8.91 -32.79 9.22
N GLU A 224 8.54 -34.06 9.16
CA GLU A 224 9.41 -35.13 8.63
C GLU A 224 9.70 -34.95 7.13
N LEU A 225 8.68 -34.67 6.32
CA LEU A 225 8.85 -34.39 4.89
C LEU A 225 9.71 -33.14 4.63
N ARG A 226 9.62 -32.12 5.50
CA ARG A 226 10.50 -30.94 5.45
C ARG A 226 11.96 -31.29 5.77
N ASN A 227 12.20 -32.16 6.75
CA ASN A 227 13.56 -32.63 7.08
C ASN A 227 14.17 -33.40 5.91
N GLN A 228 13.41 -34.32 5.30
CA GLN A 228 13.85 -35.09 4.12
C GLN A 228 14.16 -34.16 2.94
N LEU A 229 13.30 -33.17 2.66
CA LEU A 229 13.54 -32.18 1.62
C LEU A 229 14.83 -31.36 1.86
N ASN A 230 15.10 -30.96 3.11
CA ASN A 230 16.34 -30.25 3.44
C ASN A 230 17.59 -31.13 3.16
N VAL A 231 17.55 -32.42 3.53
CA VAL A 231 18.65 -33.37 3.25
C VAL A 231 18.90 -33.51 1.73
N TYR A 232 17.85 -33.55 0.91
CA TYR A 232 18.02 -33.54 -0.55
C TYR A 232 18.58 -32.22 -1.08
N VAL A 233 18.12 -31.08 -0.54
CA VAL A 233 18.63 -29.75 -0.92
C VAL A 233 20.11 -29.58 -0.57
N ASP A 234 20.54 -30.09 0.59
CA ASP A 234 21.94 -29.98 1.03
C ASP A 234 22.86 -30.94 0.26
N LYS A 235 22.40 -32.17 -0.05
CA LYS A 235 23.11 -33.06 -1.00
C LYS A 235 23.27 -32.42 -2.39
N PHE A 236 22.22 -31.76 -2.90
CA PHE A 236 22.28 -31.09 -4.19
C PHE A 236 23.26 -29.91 -4.19
N LYS A 237 23.28 -29.09 -3.13
CA LYS A 237 24.30 -28.04 -2.96
C LYS A 237 25.70 -28.62 -3.00
N GLN A 238 25.95 -29.68 -2.22
CA GLN A 238 27.27 -30.30 -2.11
C GLN A 238 27.76 -30.80 -3.48
N GLN A 239 26.92 -31.51 -4.26
CA GLN A 239 27.29 -31.91 -5.62
C GLN A 239 27.57 -30.73 -6.56
N VAL A 240 26.84 -29.62 -6.43
CA VAL A 240 27.09 -28.39 -7.23
C VAL A 240 28.39 -27.69 -6.79
N GLU A 241 28.72 -27.73 -5.51
CA GLU A 241 29.94 -27.14 -4.94
C GLU A 241 31.18 -28.00 -5.28
N ASP A 242 31.09 -29.32 -5.16
CA ASP A 242 32.14 -30.28 -5.56
C ASP A 242 32.43 -30.19 -7.07
N THR A 243 31.41 -30.13 -7.92
CA THR A 243 31.60 -29.99 -9.38
C THR A 243 32.14 -28.61 -9.78
N LEU A 244 31.79 -27.55 -9.06
CA LEU A 244 32.36 -26.22 -9.26
C LEU A 244 33.84 -26.16 -8.84
N ASN A 245 34.20 -26.79 -7.73
CA ASN A 245 35.57 -26.86 -7.24
C ASN A 245 36.46 -27.68 -8.19
N ASN A 246 36.02 -28.87 -8.60
CA ASN A 246 36.72 -29.68 -9.62
C ASN A 246 36.90 -28.91 -10.94
N SER A 247 35.91 -28.10 -11.35
CA SER A 247 36.06 -27.25 -12.53
C SER A 247 37.05 -26.11 -12.33
N ASN A 248 37.12 -25.49 -11.14
CA ASN A 248 38.08 -24.44 -10.84
C ASN A 248 39.51 -24.96 -10.82
N ASP A 249 39.76 -26.12 -10.21
CA ASP A 249 41.09 -26.73 -10.17
C ASP A 249 41.57 -27.13 -11.58
N LEU A 250 40.66 -27.61 -12.44
CA LEU A 250 40.93 -27.83 -13.86
C LEU A 250 41.27 -26.53 -14.62
N PHE A 251 40.60 -25.40 -14.31
CA PHE A 251 40.97 -24.10 -14.87
C PHE A 251 42.32 -23.59 -14.34
N LEU A 252 42.68 -23.90 -13.09
CA LEU A 252 43.97 -23.53 -12.51
C LEU A 252 45.13 -24.35 -13.11
N SER A 253 44.95 -25.65 -13.36
CA SER A 253 45.95 -26.48 -14.03
C SER A 253 46.17 -26.03 -15.48
N PHE A 254 45.10 -25.89 -16.27
CA PHE A 254 45.17 -25.36 -17.65
C PHE A 254 45.86 -23.99 -17.71
N ARG A 255 45.56 -23.09 -16.76
CA ARG A 255 46.21 -21.78 -16.70
C ARG A 255 47.71 -21.90 -16.43
N LYS A 256 48.11 -22.75 -15.48
CA LYS A 256 49.52 -22.99 -15.14
C LYS A 256 50.29 -23.54 -16.36
N GLU A 257 49.72 -24.53 -17.04
CA GLU A 257 50.28 -25.09 -18.28
C GLU A 257 50.40 -24.04 -19.40
N MET A 258 49.38 -23.20 -19.60
CA MET A 258 49.45 -22.10 -20.58
C MET A 258 50.53 -21.07 -20.22
N GLU A 259 50.69 -20.71 -18.94
CA GLU A 259 51.74 -19.80 -18.50
C GLU A 259 53.14 -20.42 -18.67
N ASP A 260 53.32 -21.71 -18.38
CA ASP A 260 54.61 -22.42 -18.55
C ASP A 260 54.93 -22.69 -20.03
N MET A 261 53.94 -22.99 -20.87
CA MET A 261 54.09 -23.03 -22.33
C MET A 261 54.46 -21.65 -22.90
N SER A 262 53.90 -20.57 -22.37
CA SER A 262 54.28 -19.20 -22.77
C SER A 262 55.73 -18.86 -22.39
N LYS A 263 56.17 -19.27 -21.18
CA LYS A 263 57.58 -19.14 -20.75
C LYS A 263 58.52 -19.95 -21.65
N LYS A 264 58.15 -21.20 -21.98
CA LYS A 264 58.89 -22.09 -22.88
C LYS A 264 59.00 -21.51 -24.29
N GLY A 265 57.91 -20.98 -24.84
CA GLY A 265 57.90 -20.29 -26.13
C GLY A 265 58.88 -19.11 -26.18
N LYS A 266 58.78 -18.17 -25.22
CA LYS A 266 59.70 -17.01 -25.12
C LYS A 266 61.16 -17.40 -24.94
N ARG A 267 61.43 -18.51 -24.24
CA ARG A 267 62.79 -19.05 -24.08
C ARG A 267 63.34 -19.57 -25.42
N LEU A 268 62.56 -20.40 -26.13
CA LEU A 268 62.92 -20.94 -27.44
C LEU A 268 63.06 -19.84 -28.52
N GLU A 269 62.26 -18.78 -28.44
CA GLU A 269 62.37 -17.59 -29.30
C GLU A 269 63.71 -16.86 -29.07
N LYS A 270 64.06 -16.60 -27.80
CA LYS A 270 65.34 -15.97 -27.42
C LYS A 270 66.56 -16.85 -27.77
N GLU A 271 66.45 -18.17 -27.62
CA GLU A 271 67.49 -19.13 -28.00
C GLU A 271 67.65 -19.19 -29.53
N ASN A 272 66.55 -19.14 -30.31
CA ASN A 272 66.62 -19.01 -31.77
C ASN A 272 67.25 -17.70 -32.24
N GLU A 273 66.93 -16.56 -31.61
CA GLU A 273 67.62 -15.30 -31.92
C GLU A 273 69.12 -15.38 -31.63
N ALA A 274 69.51 -15.98 -30.50
CA ALA A 274 70.92 -16.15 -30.13
C ALA A 274 71.67 -17.03 -31.14
N LEU A 275 71.08 -18.17 -31.52
CA LEU A 275 71.62 -19.06 -32.56
C LEU A 275 71.72 -18.37 -33.93
N LYS A 276 70.74 -17.53 -34.29
CA LYS A 276 70.78 -16.73 -35.53
C LYS A 276 71.94 -15.73 -35.50
N ARG A 277 72.08 -14.95 -34.43
CA ARG A 277 73.21 -14.00 -34.25
C ARG A 277 74.56 -14.73 -34.25
N GLN A 278 74.65 -15.91 -33.64
CA GLN A 278 75.85 -16.75 -33.64
C GLN A 278 76.18 -17.30 -35.04
N LYS A 279 75.17 -17.69 -35.83
CA LYS A 279 75.33 -18.11 -37.23
C LYS A 279 75.80 -16.96 -38.12
N GLU A 280 75.28 -15.76 -37.92
CA GLU A 280 75.70 -14.55 -38.65
C GLU A 280 77.14 -14.14 -38.29
N ALA A 281 77.50 -14.18 -37.01
CA ALA A 281 78.86 -13.92 -36.54
C ALA A 281 79.87 -14.97 -37.04
N THR A 282 79.53 -16.27 -36.99
CA THR A 282 80.42 -17.34 -37.49
C THR A 282 80.59 -17.28 -39.01
N ALA A 283 79.54 -17.00 -39.78
CA ALA A 283 79.64 -16.76 -41.22
C ALA A 283 80.59 -15.58 -41.54
N THR A 284 80.47 -14.48 -40.79
CA THR A 284 81.34 -13.29 -40.93
C THR A 284 82.81 -13.63 -40.61
N ASN A 285 83.06 -14.41 -39.55
CA ASN A 285 84.41 -14.84 -39.19
C ASN A 285 85.01 -15.82 -40.20
N ILE A 286 84.21 -16.72 -40.79
CA ILE A 286 84.64 -17.63 -41.85
C ILE A 286 85.08 -16.85 -43.11
N ILE A 287 84.35 -15.78 -43.47
CA ILE A 287 84.74 -14.88 -44.57
C ILE A 287 86.10 -14.23 -44.28
N LYS A 288 86.27 -13.61 -43.10
CA LYS A 288 87.56 -13.01 -42.71
C LYS A 288 88.72 -14.01 -42.71
N MET A 289 88.53 -15.20 -42.13
CA MET A 289 89.56 -16.24 -42.14
C MET A 289 89.89 -16.72 -43.56
N ALA A 290 88.94 -16.70 -44.50
CA ALA A 290 89.21 -17.02 -45.90
C ALA A 290 90.05 -15.92 -46.59
N GLU A 291 89.74 -14.65 -46.33
CA GLU A 291 90.51 -13.49 -46.83
C GLU A 291 91.93 -13.46 -46.27
N GLU A 292 92.08 -13.57 -44.94
CA GLU A 292 93.37 -13.66 -44.25
C GLU A 292 94.19 -14.86 -44.75
N ARG A 293 93.57 -16.03 -44.95
CA ARG A 293 94.27 -17.21 -45.49
C ARG A 293 94.74 -17.00 -46.93
N GLN A 294 94.01 -16.27 -47.77
CA GLN A 294 94.50 -15.89 -49.10
C GLN A 294 95.68 -14.91 -49.03
N GLU A 295 95.64 -13.94 -48.12
CA GLU A 295 96.73 -12.98 -47.95
C GLU A 295 98.00 -13.63 -47.38
N TRP A 296 97.84 -14.49 -46.37
CA TRP A 296 98.94 -15.30 -45.82
C TRP A 296 99.52 -16.25 -46.85
N LYS A 297 98.71 -16.93 -47.67
CA LYS A 297 99.24 -17.82 -48.73
C LYS A 297 100.17 -17.06 -49.69
N LYS A 298 99.77 -15.87 -50.14
CA LYS A 298 100.61 -14.97 -50.96
C LYS A 298 101.90 -14.56 -50.22
N LYS A 299 101.82 -14.24 -48.93
CA LYS A 299 102.99 -13.91 -48.09
C LYS A 299 103.95 -15.10 -47.93
N THR A 300 103.44 -16.31 -47.72
CA THR A 300 104.26 -17.54 -47.57
C THR A 300 104.92 -17.95 -48.89
N GLU A 301 104.20 -17.89 -50.01
CA GLU A 301 104.77 -18.14 -51.35
C GLU A 301 105.91 -17.14 -51.65
N ALA A 302 105.70 -15.85 -51.33
CA ALA A 302 106.74 -14.84 -51.44
C ALA A 302 107.90 -15.05 -50.44
N ALA A 303 107.64 -15.55 -49.24
CA ALA A 303 108.66 -15.85 -48.23
C ALA A 303 109.54 -17.05 -48.63
N GLU A 304 108.95 -18.18 -49.06
CA GLU A 304 109.71 -19.34 -49.54
C GLU A 304 110.69 -18.98 -50.67
N SER A 305 110.27 -18.09 -51.59
CA SER A 305 111.14 -17.60 -52.68
C SER A 305 112.40 -16.87 -52.18
N LYS A 306 112.36 -16.34 -50.94
CA LYS A 306 113.48 -15.70 -50.24
C LYS A 306 114.23 -16.70 -49.37
N THR A 307 113.55 -17.58 -48.64
CA THR A 307 114.18 -18.59 -47.78
C THR A 307 115.03 -19.58 -48.58
N LYS A 308 114.58 -19.98 -49.78
CA LYS A 308 115.36 -20.82 -50.71
C LYS A 308 116.65 -20.13 -51.19
N LYS A 309 116.66 -18.79 -51.29
CA LYS A 309 117.87 -18.00 -51.57
C LYS A 309 118.78 -17.86 -50.34
N LEU A 310 118.20 -17.74 -49.14
CA LEU A 310 118.96 -17.56 -47.89
C LEU A 310 119.59 -18.86 -47.35
N MET A 311 118.92 -20.01 -47.48
CA MET A 311 119.54 -21.31 -47.13
C MET A 311 120.80 -21.59 -47.97
N SER A 312 120.78 -21.22 -49.25
CA SER A 312 121.94 -21.29 -50.15
C SER A 312 123.15 -20.46 -49.68
N ILE A 313 122.95 -19.48 -48.79
CA ILE A 313 124.00 -18.63 -48.24
C ILE A 313 124.43 -19.14 -46.85
N ILE A 314 123.47 -19.48 -45.97
CA ILE A 314 123.77 -19.90 -44.59
C ILE A 314 124.55 -21.23 -44.58
N GLN A 315 124.28 -22.15 -45.51
CA GLN A 315 125.02 -23.41 -45.62
C GLN A 315 126.50 -23.21 -46.02
N GLN A 316 126.86 -22.07 -46.61
CA GLN A 316 128.26 -21.69 -46.87
C GLN A 316 128.97 -21.12 -45.63
N MET A 317 128.22 -20.57 -44.66
CA MET A 317 128.80 -19.88 -43.49
C MET A 317 129.00 -20.77 -42.25
N GLN A 318 128.20 -21.83 -42.06
CA GLN A 318 128.22 -22.64 -40.83
C GLN A 318 129.48 -23.52 -40.62
N GLN A 319 130.47 -23.50 -41.52
CA GLN A 319 131.63 -24.39 -41.44
C GLN A 319 132.82 -23.85 -40.62
N GLN A 320 132.82 -22.60 -40.13
CA GLN A 320 134.01 -21.97 -39.52
C GLN A 320 133.76 -21.37 -38.11
N GLY A 321 134.51 -21.85 -37.11
CA GLY A 321 134.66 -21.26 -35.76
C GLY A 321 133.40 -21.16 -34.88
N ARG A 322 132.82 -22.21 -34.29
CA ARG A 322 133.30 -23.45 -33.62
C ARG A 322 133.74 -23.27 -32.15
N LYS A 323 133.18 -24.14 -31.28
CA LYS A 323 133.51 -24.44 -29.85
C LYS A 323 132.93 -23.53 -28.74
N VAL A 324 131.95 -24.04 -27.98
CA VAL A 324 132.12 -24.46 -26.57
C VAL A 324 131.33 -25.78 -26.38
N PRO A 325 131.79 -26.79 -25.61
CA PRO A 325 131.14 -28.11 -25.51
C PRO A 325 130.72 -28.45 -24.04
N PRO A 326 130.70 -29.71 -23.52
CA PRO A 326 129.42 -30.36 -23.22
C PRO A 326 129.30 -31.01 -21.81
N GLY A 327 128.14 -31.61 -21.53
CA GLY A 327 127.93 -32.51 -20.39
C GLY A 327 126.96 -31.95 -19.33
N LEU A 328 126.27 -32.78 -18.53
CA LEU A 328 126.37 -34.25 -18.38
C LEU A 328 125.03 -34.86 -17.93
N THR A 329 124.81 -36.14 -18.31
CA THR A 329 123.84 -37.13 -17.77
C THR A 329 122.33 -36.87 -17.91
N ASN A 330 121.47 -37.88 -18.18
CA ASN A 330 121.65 -39.21 -18.79
C ASN A 330 120.30 -39.70 -19.41
N PRO A 331 120.25 -40.80 -20.20
CA PRO A 331 119.12 -41.12 -21.10
C PRO A 331 118.30 -42.36 -20.65
N VAL A 332 117.66 -43.07 -21.61
CA VAL A 332 117.00 -44.41 -21.52
C VAL A 332 115.54 -44.42 -21.02
N GLU A 333 114.55 -45.16 -21.57
CA GLU A 333 114.32 -45.82 -22.89
C GLU A 333 112.80 -46.18 -23.06
N ASN A 334 112.40 -46.52 -24.31
CA ASN A 334 111.41 -47.51 -24.80
C ASN A 334 110.11 -47.96 -24.06
N CYS A 335 109.24 -48.58 -24.89
CA CYS A 335 108.21 -49.62 -24.60
C CYS A 335 106.78 -49.22 -24.22
N SER A 336 105.89 -49.39 -25.21
CA SER A 336 104.73 -50.31 -25.20
C SER A 336 104.14 -50.82 -23.88
N SER A 337 102.84 -50.61 -23.66
CA SER A 337 101.83 -51.69 -23.41
C SER A 337 100.42 -51.10 -23.18
N ASP A 338 99.42 -51.98 -23.07
CA ASP A 338 98.02 -51.67 -22.78
C ASP A 338 97.75 -51.33 -21.30
N GLY A 339 96.61 -50.67 -21.04
CA GLY A 339 95.77 -50.98 -19.87
C GLY A 339 95.62 -49.94 -18.74
N HIS A 340 94.41 -49.91 -18.19
CA HIS A 340 93.98 -49.45 -16.84
C HIS A 340 94.42 -48.07 -16.29
N GLY A 341 93.41 -47.23 -15.99
CA GLY A 341 92.85 -47.07 -14.64
C GLY A 341 93.63 -46.30 -13.55
N GLY A 342 92.94 -45.39 -12.85
CA GLY A 342 93.48 -44.44 -11.84
C GLY A 342 93.75 -43.07 -12.49
N GLY A 343 93.41 -41.92 -11.93
CA GLY A 343 93.40 -41.47 -10.52
C GLY A 343 94.42 -40.31 -10.41
N GLU A 344 94.24 -39.21 -9.67
CA GLU A 344 93.21 -38.75 -8.71
C GLU A 344 93.13 -37.20 -8.81
N GLY A 345 92.29 -36.52 -8.00
CA GLY A 345 92.36 -35.06 -7.81
C GLY A 345 91.04 -34.33 -7.63
N ASP A 346 90.55 -34.29 -6.37
CA ASP A 346 89.98 -33.15 -5.62
C ASP A 346 88.83 -32.29 -6.24
N GLU A 347 87.77 -31.91 -5.51
CA GLU A 347 87.43 -32.07 -4.09
C GLU A 347 85.88 -32.10 -3.91
N SER A 348 85.42 -32.90 -2.93
CA SER A 348 84.35 -32.70 -1.90
C SER A 348 83.33 -31.54 -2.02
N ASP A 349 82.11 -31.56 -1.45
CA ASP A 349 81.23 -32.51 -0.71
C ASP A 349 79.81 -31.84 -0.64
N TYR A 350 78.67 -32.30 -0.09
CA TYR A 350 78.11 -33.38 0.78
C TYR A 350 76.59 -33.50 0.41
N SER A 351 75.70 -34.43 0.84
CA SER A 351 75.70 -35.71 1.58
C SER A 351 74.25 -36.30 1.54
N ASP A 352 74.09 -37.63 1.62
CA ASP A 352 73.18 -38.47 2.45
C ASP A 352 71.69 -38.07 2.71
N GLU A 353 70.69 -38.96 2.86
CA GLU A 353 70.58 -40.44 2.79
C GLU A 353 69.07 -40.85 2.63
N ASP A 354 68.83 -42.06 2.11
CA ASP A 354 67.72 -43.07 2.25
C ASP A 354 66.33 -42.74 2.88
N GLY A 355 65.24 -43.48 2.57
CA GLY A 355 65.07 -44.67 1.70
C GLY A 355 63.65 -45.29 1.80
N GLU A 356 63.46 -46.49 1.22
CA GLU A 356 62.27 -47.38 1.28
C GLU A 356 60.94 -46.85 0.64
N ASP A 357 60.12 -47.62 -0.10
CA ASP A 357 60.25 -49.01 -0.59
C ASP A 357 59.41 -49.28 -1.87
N GLY A 358 59.42 -50.53 -2.38
CA GLY A 358 58.75 -51.00 -3.62
C GLY A 358 57.21 -51.06 -3.63
N ASP A 359 56.54 -51.81 -4.52
CA ASP A 359 56.99 -52.87 -5.46
C ASP A 359 56.06 -52.99 -6.71
N GLU A 360 56.31 -53.94 -7.60
CA GLU A 360 55.59 -54.20 -8.87
C GLU A 360 54.12 -54.71 -8.71
N GLY A 361 53.35 -54.67 -9.81
CA GLY A 361 52.00 -55.28 -9.88
C GLY A 361 51.39 -55.25 -11.30
N ILE A 362 51.18 -56.44 -11.89
CA ILE A 362 50.64 -56.65 -13.25
C ILE A 362 49.48 -57.67 -13.19
N SER A 363 48.58 -57.64 -14.19
CA SER A 363 47.50 -58.61 -14.47
C SER A 363 46.30 -58.62 -13.48
N ASP A 364 45.11 -59.18 -13.76
CA ASP A 364 44.42 -59.57 -15.02
C ASP A 364 42.90 -59.78 -14.76
N PHE A 365 42.11 -60.00 -15.83
CA PHE A 365 40.83 -60.75 -15.90
C PHE A 365 39.55 -60.32 -15.10
N ASP A 366 38.45 -60.15 -15.85
CA ASP A 366 37.17 -60.91 -15.85
C ASP A 366 36.42 -61.31 -14.54
N ASP A 367 35.10 -61.00 -14.53
CA ASP A 367 33.89 -61.88 -14.35
C ASP A 367 33.80 -62.88 -13.15
N ASP A 368 32.66 -63.20 -12.52
CA ASP A 368 31.21 -62.99 -12.79
C ASP A 368 30.46 -62.83 -11.39
N THR A 369 29.32 -63.36 -10.88
CA THR A 369 28.25 -64.35 -11.23
C THR A 369 26.94 -64.12 -10.43
N GLU A 370 25.84 -63.82 -11.14
CA GLU A 370 24.40 -64.14 -10.84
C GLU A 370 23.73 -63.59 -9.53
N GLU A 371 22.40 -63.64 -9.29
CA GLU A 371 21.29 -64.42 -9.89
C GLU A 371 19.95 -63.60 -10.00
N GLU A 372 18.90 -64.21 -10.59
CA GLU A 372 17.66 -63.63 -11.15
C GLU A 372 16.42 -63.68 -10.16
N PRO A 373 15.10 -63.51 -10.52
CA PRO A 373 14.45 -63.48 -11.84
C PRO A 373 13.38 -62.42 -12.18
N HIS A 374 12.98 -62.41 -13.47
CA HIS A 374 11.95 -61.58 -14.11
C HIS A 374 10.48 -61.80 -13.69
N ILE A 375 9.63 -60.77 -13.92
CA ILE A 375 8.35 -60.91 -14.68
C ILE A 375 8.23 -59.77 -15.71
N ASN A 376 7.83 -60.10 -16.94
CA ASN A 376 7.46 -59.16 -18.01
C ASN A 376 5.94 -59.03 -18.14
N ASP A 377 5.45 -57.91 -18.66
CA ASP A 377 4.26 -57.90 -19.53
C ASP A 377 4.38 -56.81 -20.62
N GLN A 378 3.69 -56.96 -21.75
CA GLN A 378 4.02 -56.33 -23.03
C GLN A 378 3.01 -55.24 -23.48
N GLY A 379 3.50 -54.21 -24.19
CA GLY A 379 2.66 -53.18 -24.82
C GLY A 379 3.39 -52.45 -25.97
N VAL A 380 2.84 -52.53 -27.19
CA VAL A 380 3.49 -52.09 -28.45
C VAL A 380 3.09 -50.64 -28.84
N PRO A 381 3.97 -49.82 -29.46
CA PRO A 381 3.75 -48.36 -29.57
C PRO A 381 3.33 -47.83 -30.96
N VAL A 382 2.36 -46.90 -31.01
CA VAL A 382 2.03 -45.98 -32.13
C VAL A 382 1.01 -44.91 -31.65
N PRO A 383 0.82 -43.76 -32.33
CA PRO A 383 1.76 -42.87 -33.02
C PRO A 383 1.67 -41.41 -32.49
N TYR A 384 2.32 -40.46 -33.17
CA TYR A 384 2.19 -39.01 -32.91
C TYR A 384 0.75 -38.50 -33.09
N GLY A 385 0.33 -37.55 -32.22
CA GLY A 385 -0.93 -36.81 -32.35
C GLY A 385 -0.89 -35.49 -31.57
N GLN A 386 -1.50 -34.43 -32.10
CA GLN A 386 -1.56 -33.11 -31.46
C GLN A 386 -2.69 -33.06 -30.43
N ASP A 387 -2.38 -32.77 -29.15
CA ASP A 387 -3.12 -31.82 -28.30
C ASP A 387 -2.58 -31.79 -26.85
N TRP A 388 -1.78 -30.76 -26.51
CA TRP A 388 -1.40 -30.45 -25.13
C TRP A 388 -1.49 -28.94 -24.86
N GLY A 389 -2.73 -28.42 -24.89
CA GLY A 389 -3.00 -26.99 -24.75
C GLY A 389 -4.16 -26.58 -23.82
N LEU A 390 -4.90 -27.50 -23.18
CA LEU A 390 -6.18 -27.11 -22.55
C LEU A 390 -6.74 -28.02 -21.41
N ASN A 391 -5.94 -28.43 -20.41
CA ASN A 391 -6.50 -29.23 -19.29
C ASN A 391 -6.07 -28.95 -17.83
N LEU A 392 -5.15 -28.03 -17.52
CA LEU A 392 -4.78 -27.76 -16.11
C LEU A 392 -5.74 -26.82 -15.34
N TRP A 393 -6.70 -26.19 -16.00
CA TRP A 393 -7.64 -25.25 -15.37
C TRP A 393 -8.94 -25.88 -14.82
N ARG A 394 -9.28 -27.12 -15.23
CA ARG A 394 -10.62 -27.68 -14.98
C ARG A 394 -10.86 -28.17 -13.54
N LEU A 395 -9.80 -28.54 -12.80
CA LEU A 395 -9.91 -29.10 -11.44
C LEU A 395 -9.80 -28.09 -10.29
N ARG A 396 -9.47 -26.81 -10.55
CA ARG A 396 -9.44 -25.76 -9.51
C ARG A 396 -10.47 -24.63 -9.71
N GLY A 397 -11.20 -24.62 -10.83
CA GLY A 397 -12.23 -23.62 -11.12
C GLY A 397 -13.56 -23.85 -10.38
N SER A 398 -13.92 -25.10 -10.07
CA SER A 398 -15.29 -25.46 -9.66
C SER A 398 -15.81 -24.69 -8.44
N SER A 399 -15.06 -24.62 -7.34
CA SER A 399 -15.49 -23.97 -6.10
C SER A 399 -15.57 -22.44 -6.20
N THR A 400 -14.70 -21.82 -7.00
CA THR A 400 -14.72 -20.37 -7.24
C THR A 400 -15.89 -19.98 -8.13
N VAL A 401 -16.13 -20.73 -9.21
CA VAL A 401 -17.27 -20.53 -10.12
C VAL A 401 -18.60 -20.75 -9.38
N HIS A 402 -18.72 -21.78 -8.54
CA HIS A 402 -19.93 -22.00 -7.73
C HIS A 402 -20.24 -20.85 -6.74
N ARG A 403 -19.23 -20.10 -6.28
CA ARG A 403 -19.47 -18.88 -5.47
C ARG A 403 -19.88 -17.68 -6.33
N GLN A 404 -19.29 -17.52 -7.52
CA GLN A 404 -19.71 -16.46 -8.46
C GLN A 404 -21.13 -16.68 -8.98
N THR A 405 -21.53 -17.92 -9.31
CA THR A 405 -22.90 -18.22 -9.73
C THR A 405 -23.90 -18.01 -8.60
N ALA A 406 -23.59 -18.41 -7.36
CA ALA A 406 -24.45 -18.15 -6.20
C ALA A 406 -24.64 -16.65 -5.90
N ALA A 407 -23.58 -15.84 -6.03
CA ALA A 407 -23.68 -14.39 -5.86
C ALA A 407 -24.48 -13.72 -6.99
N MET A 408 -24.26 -14.13 -8.24
CA MET A 408 -25.03 -13.63 -9.40
C MET A 408 -26.51 -14.04 -9.32
N ASP A 409 -26.82 -15.28 -8.93
CA ASP A 409 -28.19 -15.75 -8.74
C ASP A 409 -28.88 -14.99 -7.59
N PHE A 410 -28.18 -14.69 -6.48
CA PHE A 410 -28.72 -13.80 -5.44
C PHE A 410 -29.07 -12.40 -5.99
N LEU A 411 -28.16 -11.76 -6.76
CA LEU A 411 -28.42 -10.46 -7.37
C LEU A 411 -29.58 -10.52 -8.39
N GLN A 412 -29.69 -11.59 -9.18
CA GLN A 412 -30.79 -11.80 -10.13
C GLN A 412 -32.13 -12.13 -9.44
N ARG A 413 -32.11 -12.78 -8.27
CA ARG A 413 -33.30 -12.97 -7.42
C ARG A 413 -33.74 -11.65 -6.78
N LEU A 414 -32.79 -10.84 -6.32
CA LEU A 414 -33.05 -9.50 -5.80
C LEU A 414 -33.63 -8.57 -6.87
N ALA A 415 -33.06 -8.56 -8.09
CA ALA A 415 -33.57 -7.80 -9.21
C ALA A 415 -35.03 -8.16 -9.54
N ARG A 416 -35.34 -9.45 -9.66
CA ARG A 416 -36.71 -9.96 -9.88
C ARG A 416 -37.66 -9.73 -8.69
N PHE A 417 -37.14 -9.57 -7.48
CA PHE A 417 -37.95 -9.21 -6.31
C PHE A 417 -38.31 -7.72 -6.30
N LEU A 418 -37.40 -6.85 -6.77
CA LEU A 418 -37.57 -5.40 -6.78
C LEU A 418 -38.30 -4.89 -8.05
N ASP A 419 -38.06 -5.49 -9.22
CA ASP A 419 -38.75 -5.13 -10.47
C ASP A 419 -40.17 -5.74 -10.56
N ARG A 420 -40.98 -5.44 -9.54
CA ARG A 420 -42.41 -5.80 -9.49
C ARG A 420 -43.25 -4.66 -10.02
N PRO A 421 -44.27 -4.91 -10.88
CA PRO A 421 -45.19 -3.86 -11.28
C PRO A 421 -45.88 -3.27 -10.05
N LEU A 422 -46.08 -1.93 -10.07
CA LEU A 422 -46.67 -1.16 -8.97
C LEU A 422 -45.88 -1.17 -7.64
N PHE A 423 -44.58 -1.49 -7.64
CA PHE A 423 -43.74 -1.31 -6.45
C PHE A 423 -43.65 0.19 -6.09
N PRO A 424 -43.83 0.59 -4.82
CA PRO A 424 -44.12 1.98 -4.45
C PRO A 424 -42.84 2.85 -4.32
N TRP A 425 -41.94 2.82 -5.30
CA TRP A 425 -40.61 3.46 -5.28
C TRP A 425 -40.63 4.91 -4.80
N LYS A 426 -41.47 5.77 -5.40
CA LYS A 426 -41.62 7.19 -4.99
C LYS A 426 -41.95 7.34 -3.50
N ARG A 427 -42.84 6.51 -2.95
CA ARG A 427 -43.23 6.57 -1.53
C ARG A 427 -42.12 6.06 -0.61
N LEU A 428 -41.39 5.04 -1.05
CA LEU A 428 -40.27 4.45 -0.31
C LEU A 428 -39.08 5.43 -0.23
N ILE A 429 -38.65 5.99 -1.37
CA ILE A 429 -37.56 6.98 -1.43
C ILE A 429 -37.93 8.26 -0.67
N MET A 430 -39.14 8.81 -0.87
CA MET A 430 -39.60 9.98 -0.12
C MET A 430 -39.73 9.69 1.39
N GLY A 431 -40.18 8.49 1.77
CA GLY A 431 -40.24 8.06 3.17
C GLY A 431 -38.86 7.89 3.81
N PHE A 432 -37.86 7.42 3.07
CA PHE A 432 -36.47 7.35 3.52
C PHE A 432 -35.85 8.74 3.66
N SER A 433 -36.04 9.63 2.68
CA SER A 433 -35.58 11.02 2.74
C SER A 433 -36.18 11.77 3.94
N VAL A 434 -37.50 11.71 4.14
CA VAL A 434 -38.16 12.32 5.31
C VAL A 434 -37.72 11.66 6.62
N GLY A 435 -37.53 10.33 6.64
CA GLY A 435 -37.01 9.61 7.81
C GLY A 435 -35.60 10.04 8.20
N GLN A 436 -34.71 10.22 7.22
CA GLN A 436 -33.37 10.75 7.42
C GLN A 436 -33.43 12.20 7.94
N PHE A 437 -34.20 13.07 7.31
CA PHE A 437 -34.34 14.47 7.73
C PHE A 437 -34.84 14.58 9.17
N LEU A 438 -35.85 13.80 9.56
CA LEU A 438 -36.37 13.76 10.94
C LEU A 438 -35.33 13.22 11.93
N PHE A 439 -34.50 12.25 11.52
CA PHE A 439 -33.42 11.71 12.35
C PHE A 439 -32.28 12.71 12.56
N GLU A 440 -31.75 13.33 11.51
CA GLU A 440 -30.68 14.34 11.62
C GLU A 440 -31.18 15.62 12.32
N THR A 441 -32.45 15.98 12.14
CA THR A 441 -33.11 17.06 12.92
C THR A 441 -33.23 16.69 14.40
N PHE A 442 -33.64 15.45 14.72
CA PHE A 442 -33.69 14.98 16.11
C PHE A 442 -32.32 15.03 16.79
N LEU A 443 -31.26 14.57 16.12
CA LEU A 443 -29.89 14.69 16.64
C LEU A 443 -29.49 16.16 16.84
N THR A 444 -29.79 17.03 15.89
CA THR A 444 -29.49 18.48 15.99
C THR A 444 -30.27 19.16 17.11
N LEU A 445 -31.51 18.74 17.39
CA LEU A 445 -32.31 19.20 18.53
C LEU A 445 -31.80 18.66 19.87
N ARG A 446 -31.23 17.46 19.93
CA ARG A 446 -30.50 16.98 21.13
C ARG A 446 -29.27 17.85 21.37
N GLN A 447 -28.50 18.10 20.32
CA GLN A 447 -27.32 18.96 20.41
C GLN A 447 -27.67 20.38 20.84
N TYR A 448 -28.75 20.96 20.29
CA TYR A 448 -29.19 22.31 20.65
C TYR A 448 -29.47 22.48 22.15
N ARG A 449 -29.95 21.42 22.83
CA ARG A 449 -30.16 21.42 24.29
C ARG A 449 -28.84 21.42 25.06
N VAL A 450 -27.85 20.64 24.63
CA VAL A 450 -26.49 20.68 25.21
C VAL A 450 -25.86 22.06 25.00
N LEU A 451 -26.13 22.68 23.84
CA LEU A 451 -25.72 24.05 23.54
C LEU A 451 -26.50 25.15 24.31
N GLN A 452 -27.39 24.77 25.24
CA GLN A 452 -28.04 25.68 26.20
C GLN A 452 -27.44 25.59 27.61
N ASN A 453 -26.47 24.70 27.84
CA ASN A 453 -25.77 24.58 29.12
C ASN A 453 -24.97 25.88 29.42
N PRO A 454 -25.10 26.50 30.61
CA PRO A 454 -24.50 27.81 30.91
C PRO A 454 -23.02 27.75 31.32
N SER A 455 -22.46 26.57 31.59
CA SER A 455 -21.11 26.40 32.14
C SER A 455 -20.26 25.42 31.31
N PRO A 456 -18.95 25.67 31.14
CA PRO A 456 -18.05 24.74 30.46
C PRO A 456 -17.95 23.39 31.17
N PRO A 457 -17.68 22.28 30.45
CA PRO A 457 -17.39 20.99 31.06
C PRO A 457 -16.24 21.09 32.05
N ALA A 458 -16.31 20.33 33.16
CA ALA A 458 -15.34 20.40 34.25
C ALA A 458 -13.87 20.22 33.79
N VAL A 459 -13.63 19.43 32.74
CA VAL A 459 -12.31 19.21 32.11
C VAL A 459 -11.73 20.48 31.45
N LEU A 460 -12.60 21.37 30.94
CA LEU A 460 -12.23 22.60 30.22
C LEU A 460 -12.40 23.87 31.06
N SER A 461 -13.04 23.77 32.23
CA SER A 461 -13.39 24.91 33.10
C SER A 461 -12.21 25.75 33.62
N LYS A 462 -10.98 25.21 33.59
CA LYS A 462 -9.74 25.94 33.92
C LYS A 462 -9.05 26.58 32.71
N GLU A 463 -9.43 26.17 31.51
CA GLU A 463 -8.69 26.37 30.26
C GLU A 463 -9.42 27.30 29.28
N VAL A 464 -10.74 27.38 29.39
CA VAL A 464 -11.62 28.18 28.54
C VAL A 464 -12.36 29.20 29.39
N SER A 465 -12.17 30.49 29.11
CA SER A 465 -12.89 31.55 29.80
C SER A 465 -14.39 31.53 29.47
N GLN A 466 -15.21 31.98 30.41
CA GLN A 466 -16.68 31.99 30.24
C GLN A 466 -17.10 32.77 28.98
N GLU A 467 -16.45 33.89 28.65
CA GLU A 467 -16.76 34.66 27.43
C GLU A 467 -16.48 33.85 26.15
N VAL A 468 -15.36 33.11 26.09
CA VAL A 468 -15.04 32.25 24.93
C VAL A 468 -16.02 31.08 24.84
N PHE A 469 -16.41 30.50 25.98
CA PHE A 469 -17.45 29.48 26.03
C PHE A 469 -18.80 30.02 25.54
N ASP A 470 -19.25 31.17 26.03
CA ASP A 470 -20.53 31.78 25.63
C ASP A 470 -20.57 32.16 24.14
N LYS A 471 -19.44 32.65 23.59
CA LYS A 471 -19.27 32.89 22.14
C LYS A 471 -19.34 31.59 21.34
N SER A 472 -18.65 30.54 21.76
CA SER A 472 -18.71 29.20 21.13
C SER A 472 -20.13 28.62 21.18
N GLN A 473 -20.82 28.74 22.31
CA GLN A 473 -22.19 28.29 22.47
C GLN A 473 -23.16 29.09 21.59
N ALA A 474 -23.00 30.41 21.48
CA ALA A 474 -23.79 31.23 20.57
C ALA A 474 -23.58 30.86 19.09
N TYR A 475 -22.34 30.57 18.69
CA TYR A 475 -21.97 30.11 17.36
C TYR A 475 -22.55 28.73 17.03
N GLY A 476 -22.40 27.76 17.95
CA GLY A 476 -22.99 26.43 17.85
C GLY A 476 -24.52 26.49 17.72
N ARG A 477 -25.19 27.30 18.54
CA ARG A 477 -26.66 27.50 18.45
C ARG A 477 -27.07 28.11 17.10
N ALA A 478 -26.33 29.09 16.59
CA ALA A 478 -26.61 29.72 15.29
C ALA A 478 -26.40 28.72 14.12
N LYS A 479 -25.34 27.90 14.16
CA LYS A 479 -25.10 26.81 13.19
C LYS A 479 -26.19 25.73 13.24
N ALA A 480 -26.62 25.33 14.43
CA ALA A 480 -27.72 24.38 14.59
C ALA A 480 -29.07 24.92 14.08
N GLN A 481 -29.39 26.20 14.35
CA GLN A 481 -30.57 26.86 13.79
C GLN A 481 -30.55 26.93 12.27
N PHE A 482 -29.41 27.36 11.69
CA PHE A 482 -29.23 27.39 10.24
C PHE A 482 -29.38 25.98 9.63
N SER A 483 -28.75 24.96 10.21
CA SER A 483 -28.84 23.57 9.73
C SER A 483 -30.27 23.02 9.70
N ILE A 484 -31.11 23.38 10.67
CA ILE A 484 -32.53 22.95 10.69
C ILE A 484 -33.33 23.66 9.59
N VAL A 485 -33.10 24.96 9.37
CA VAL A 485 -33.80 25.75 8.35
C VAL A 485 -33.37 25.35 6.93
N ASP A 486 -32.06 25.20 6.69
CA ASP A 486 -31.49 24.77 5.41
C ASP A 486 -31.87 23.31 5.08
N GLY A 487 -31.88 22.43 6.09
CA GLY A 487 -32.38 21.06 5.96
C GLY A 487 -33.87 21.01 5.61
N LEU A 488 -34.71 21.82 6.26
CA LEU A 488 -36.14 21.91 5.97
C LEU A 488 -36.39 22.45 4.55
N TRP A 489 -35.66 23.49 4.15
CA TRP A 489 -35.73 24.06 2.79
C TRP A 489 -35.32 23.03 1.74
N SER A 490 -34.20 22.32 1.96
CA SER A 490 -33.73 21.23 1.10
C SER A 490 -34.73 20.07 1.03
N GLN A 491 -35.38 19.72 2.15
CA GLN A 491 -36.39 18.67 2.19
C GLN A 491 -37.67 19.06 1.44
N LEU A 492 -38.10 20.33 1.53
CA LEU A 492 -39.22 20.87 0.74
C LEU A 492 -38.88 20.87 -0.76
N GLN A 493 -37.66 21.26 -1.13
CA GLN A 493 -37.18 21.16 -2.52
C GLN A 493 -37.18 19.72 -3.03
N ASN A 494 -36.67 18.76 -2.25
CA ASN A 494 -36.65 17.34 -2.63
C ASN A 494 -38.08 16.78 -2.83
N ILE A 495 -38.99 17.03 -1.88
CA ILE A 495 -40.39 16.61 -1.98
C ILE A 495 -41.06 17.23 -3.22
N ALA A 496 -40.85 18.52 -3.49
CA ALA A 496 -41.37 19.16 -4.69
C ALA A 496 -40.78 18.58 -5.98
N PHE A 497 -39.47 18.31 -6.00
CA PHE A 497 -38.76 17.75 -7.15
C PHE A 497 -39.30 16.36 -7.55
N ILE A 498 -39.54 15.49 -6.56
CA ILE A 498 -40.13 14.16 -6.74
C ILE A 498 -41.64 14.24 -7.04
N HIS A 499 -42.39 15.11 -6.37
CA HIS A 499 -43.84 15.20 -6.52
C HIS A 499 -44.27 15.80 -7.86
N PHE A 500 -43.57 16.83 -8.35
CA PHE A 500 -43.86 17.46 -9.63
C PHE A 500 -43.17 16.79 -10.83
N ASP A 501 -42.52 15.64 -10.64
CA ASP A 501 -41.76 14.93 -11.68
C ASP A 501 -40.81 15.86 -12.46
N VAL A 502 -39.98 16.60 -11.72
CA VAL A 502 -39.03 17.56 -12.30
C VAL A 502 -37.92 16.84 -13.07
N LEU A 503 -37.57 15.62 -12.66
CA LEU A 503 -36.51 14.80 -13.29
C LEU A 503 -36.78 14.50 -14.79
N PRO A 504 -37.91 13.92 -15.22
CA PRO A 504 -38.21 13.72 -16.65
C PRO A 504 -38.48 15.03 -17.42
N LYS A 505 -38.94 16.09 -16.75
CA LYS A 505 -39.09 17.43 -17.35
C LYS A 505 -37.73 18.05 -17.68
N LEU A 506 -36.74 17.88 -16.80
CA LEU A 506 -35.37 18.34 -17.02
C LEU A 506 -34.64 17.47 -18.06
N TRP A 507 -34.91 16.16 -18.09
CA TRP A 507 -34.43 15.25 -19.14
C TRP A 507 -34.92 15.70 -20.52
N SER A 508 -36.22 15.89 -20.70
CA SER A 508 -36.78 16.37 -21.97
C SER A 508 -36.27 17.75 -22.37
N TRP A 509 -36.21 18.72 -21.43
CA TRP A 509 -35.66 20.06 -21.70
C TRP A 509 -34.19 20.04 -22.13
N SER A 510 -33.35 19.22 -21.49
CA SER A 510 -31.93 19.08 -21.87
C SER A 510 -31.74 18.38 -23.22
N GLY A 511 -32.68 17.51 -23.63
CA GLY A 511 -32.72 16.90 -24.96
C GLY A 511 -33.09 17.91 -26.04
N ASP A 512 -34.12 18.72 -25.78
CA ASP A 512 -34.50 19.87 -26.61
C ASP A 512 -33.33 20.86 -26.79
N LEU A 513 -32.59 21.14 -25.71
CA LEU A 513 -31.41 22.01 -25.75
C LEU A 513 -30.29 21.41 -26.60
N LEU A 514 -30.00 20.10 -26.44
CA LEU A 514 -29.04 19.37 -27.25
C LEU A 514 -29.40 19.43 -28.74
N LEU A 515 -30.66 19.13 -29.10
CA LEU A 515 -31.13 19.10 -30.49
C LEU A 515 -31.11 20.48 -31.18
N ARG A 516 -31.20 21.57 -30.41
CA ARG A 516 -31.15 22.95 -30.94
C ARG A 516 -29.73 23.47 -31.16
N PHE A 517 -28.76 23.04 -30.36
CA PHE A 517 -27.41 23.64 -30.34
C PHE A 517 -26.26 22.69 -30.73
N ALA A 518 -26.46 21.36 -30.65
CA ALA A 518 -25.40 20.39 -30.96
C ALA A 518 -25.52 19.84 -32.40
N PRO A 519 -24.41 19.74 -33.16
CA PRO A 519 -24.39 19.05 -34.45
C PRO A 519 -24.84 17.58 -34.34
N ALA A 520 -25.51 17.07 -35.38
CA ALA A 520 -26.15 15.74 -35.40
C ALA A 520 -25.26 14.54 -34.99
N ARG A 521 -23.94 14.66 -35.04
CA ARG A 521 -22.99 13.66 -34.52
C ARG A 521 -23.00 13.49 -32.99
N PHE A 522 -23.68 14.37 -32.25
CA PHE A 522 -23.75 14.39 -30.79
C PHE A 522 -25.16 14.11 -30.23
N THR A 523 -26.05 13.46 -30.98
CA THR A 523 -27.44 13.16 -30.54
C THR A 523 -27.61 11.79 -29.86
N GLY A 524 -26.55 11.27 -29.22
CA GLY A 524 -26.58 9.98 -28.51
C GLY A 524 -26.81 10.11 -27.00
N GLU A 525 -27.24 9.02 -26.35
CA GLU A 525 -27.55 8.96 -24.90
C GLU A 525 -26.45 9.58 -24.02
N ILE A 526 -25.17 9.34 -24.33
CA ILE A 526 -24.03 9.91 -23.60
C ILE A 526 -24.03 11.44 -23.65
N SER A 527 -24.27 12.03 -24.82
CA SER A 527 -24.26 13.48 -25.00
C SER A 527 -25.46 14.15 -24.33
N HIS A 528 -26.64 13.53 -24.44
CA HIS A 528 -27.84 13.95 -23.71
C HIS A 528 -27.63 13.85 -22.19
N SER A 529 -27.07 12.75 -21.70
CA SER A 529 -26.71 12.55 -20.29
C SER A 529 -25.74 13.62 -19.77
N ILE A 530 -24.76 14.04 -20.59
CA ILE A 530 -23.83 15.12 -20.24
C ILE A 530 -24.56 16.46 -20.14
N VAL A 531 -25.35 16.86 -21.14
CA VAL A 531 -26.11 18.13 -21.11
C VAL A 531 -27.12 18.13 -19.96
N PHE A 532 -27.76 16.99 -19.69
CA PHE A 532 -28.63 16.79 -18.53
C PHE A 532 -27.89 17.00 -17.20
N VAL A 533 -26.75 16.34 -16.97
CA VAL A 533 -26.00 16.46 -15.71
C VAL A 533 -25.46 17.88 -15.52
N LEU A 534 -24.92 18.52 -16.56
CA LEU A 534 -24.47 19.91 -16.49
C LEU A 534 -25.63 20.86 -16.15
N THR A 535 -26.80 20.66 -16.77
CA THR A 535 -28.02 21.40 -16.45
C THR A 535 -28.44 21.20 -15.00
N PHE A 536 -28.49 19.95 -14.53
CA PHE A 536 -28.88 19.57 -13.17
C PHE A 536 -27.94 20.19 -12.13
N MET A 537 -26.62 20.21 -12.40
CA MET A 537 -25.62 20.89 -11.57
C MET A 537 -25.86 22.41 -11.51
N VAL A 538 -26.15 23.07 -12.64
CA VAL A 538 -26.48 24.51 -12.67
C VAL A 538 -27.73 24.83 -11.87
N VAL A 539 -28.82 24.07 -12.06
CA VAL A 539 -30.08 24.26 -11.34
C VAL A 539 -29.89 24.04 -9.84
N GLY A 540 -29.20 22.96 -9.44
CA GLY A 540 -28.88 22.69 -8.03
C GLY A 540 -28.00 23.78 -7.41
N GLN A 541 -27.03 24.32 -8.15
CA GLN A 541 -26.18 25.42 -7.67
C GLN A 541 -26.98 26.71 -7.46
N ILE A 542 -27.92 27.04 -8.35
CA ILE A 542 -28.81 28.20 -8.20
C ILE A 542 -29.72 28.04 -6.98
N LEU A 543 -30.32 26.86 -6.78
CA LEU A 543 -31.18 26.57 -5.63
C LEU A 543 -30.44 26.61 -4.28
N ARG A 544 -29.15 26.26 -4.27
CA ARG A 544 -28.27 26.30 -3.08
C ARG A 544 -27.63 27.67 -2.83
N LEU A 545 -27.58 28.56 -3.84
CA LEU A 545 -26.87 29.84 -3.74
C LEU A 545 -27.35 30.75 -2.58
N PRO A 546 -28.66 30.90 -2.29
CA PRO A 546 -29.12 31.73 -1.16
C PRO A 546 -28.63 31.22 0.19
N SER A 547 -28.65 29.89 0.38
CA SER A 547 -28.13 29.21 1.59
C SER A 547 -26.63 29.45 1.75
N SER A 548 -25.85 29.31 0.66
CA SER A 548 -24.40 29.55 0.67
C SER A 548 -24.04 31.02 0.95
N ILE A 549 -24.84 31.97 0.45
CA ILE A 549 -24.66 33.41 0.71
C ILE A 549 -24.96 33.71 2.18
N TYR A 550 -26.07 33.20 2.74
CA TYR A 550 -26.41 33.38 4.15
C TYR A 550 -25.34 32.76 5.07
N HIS A 551 -24.86 31.55 4.76
CA HIS A 551 -23.79 30.93 5.54
C HIS A 551 -22.52 31.80 5.55
N THR A 552 -22.07 32.28 4.40
CA THR A 552 -20.80 33.04 4.30
C THR A 552 -20.92 34.45 4.87
N PHE A 553 -21.92 35.22 4.43
CA PHE A 553 -22.01 36.67 4.66
C PHE A 553 -22.94 37.08 5.81
N VAL A 554 -23.63 36.13 6.45
CA VAL A 554 -24.48 36.41 7.64
C VAL A 554 -24.05 35.55 8.82
N LEU A 555 -23.90 34.23 8.64
CA LEU A 555 -23.54 33.33 9.73
C LEU A 555 -22.07 33.42 10.11
N GLU A 556 -21.14 33.21 9.17
CA GLU A 556 -19.69 33.26 9.46
C GLU A 556 -19.16 34.69 9.64
N GLU A 557 -19.77 35.68 8.99
CA GLU A 557 -19.46 37.10 9.20
C GLU A 557 -19.78 37.54 10.65
N LYS A 558 -20.94 37.15 11.18
CA LYS A 558 -21.39 37.51 12.54
C LYS A 558 -20.45 37.07 13.67
N PHE A 559 -19.63 36.04 13.43
CA PHE A 559 -18.64 35.55 14.39
C PHE A 559 -17.19 35.84 13.94
N GLY A 560 -17.01 36.74 12.97
CA GLY A 560 -15.69 37.19 12.51
C GLY A 560 -14.90 36.14 11.71
N PHE A 561 -15.48 34.99 11.37
CA PHE A 561 -14.81 33.91 10.64
C PHE A 561 -14.66 34.19 9.16
N ASN A 562 -15.65 34.82 8.53
CA ASN A 562 -15.54 35.16 7.10
C ASN A 562 -14.42 36.16 6.85
N LYS A 563 -13.68 35.95 5.76
CA LYS A 563 -12.68 36.87 5.21
C LYS A 563 -12.82 37.04 3.69
N GLN A 564 -13.81 36.37 3.08
CA GLN A 564 -14.07 36.46 1.64
C GLN A 564 -14.85 37.74 1.32
N THR A 565 -14.35 38.48 0.33
CA THR A 565 -15.15 39.54 -0.31
C THR A 565 -16.18 38.92 -1.27
N PRO A 566 -17.33 39.59 -1.55
CA PRO A 566 -18.29 39.13 -2.55
C PRO A 566 -17.68 38.89 -3.94
N LYS A 567 -16.67 39.68 -4.32
CA LYS A 567 -15.90 39.48 -5.56
C LYS A 567 -15.10 38.18 -5.55
N LEU A 568 -14.45 37.84 -4.43
CA LEU A 568 -13.70 36.58 -4.29
C LEU A 568 -14.67 35.39 -4.35
N PHE A 569 -15.73 35.41 -3.53
CA PHE A 569 -16.78 34.39 -3.50
C PHE A 569 -17.36 34.09 -4.90
N LEU A 570 -17.75 35.14 -5.65
CA LEU A 570 -18.25 34.97 -7.03
C LEU A 570 -17.17 34.44 -7.98
N THR A 571 -15.91 34.89 -7.84
CA THR A 571 -14.79 34.41 -8.65
C THR A 571 -14.55 32.91 -8.44
N ASP A 572 -14.57 32.45 -7.19
CA ASP A 572 -14.33 31.04 -6.88
C ASP A 572 -15.53 30.15 -7.20
N LEU A 573 -16.76 30.65 -7.07
CA LEU A 573 -17.97 30.01 -7.60
C LEU A 573 -17.83 29.76 -9.11
N LEU A 574 -17.47 30.79 -9.88
CA LEU A 574 -17.30 30.68 -11.34
C LEU A 574 -16.14 29.77 -11.72
N LYS A 575 -14.99 29.84 -11.03
CA LYS A 575 -13.87 28.89 -11.21
C LYS A 575 -14.28 27.45 -10.93
N SER A 576 -15.01 27.21 -9.82
CA SER A 576 -15.46 25.87 -9.45
C SER A 576 -16.42 25.30 -10.48
N GLN A 577 -17.40 26.09 -10.95
CA GLN A 577 -18.33 25.64 -11.98
C GLN A 577 -17.61 25.38 -13.32
N LEU A 578 -16.70 26.26 -13.74
CA LEU A 578 -15.88 26.04 -14.95
C LEU A 578 -15.04 24.76 -14.85
N LEU A 579 -14.40 24.50 -13.71
CA LEU A 579 -13.62 23.29 -13.47
C LEU A 579 -14.51 22.03 -13.52
N THR A 580 -15.69 22.07 -12.89
CA THR A 580 -16.69 21.00 -12.99
C THR A 580 -17.12 20.77 -14.44
N PHE A 581 -17.39 21.82 -15.22
CA PHE A 581 -17.78 21.70 -16.63
C PHE A 581 -16.65 21.16 -17.52
N VAL A 582 -15.38 21.32 -17.15
CA VAL A 582 -14.24 20.72 -17.88
C VAL A 582 -14.02 19.26 -17.47
N LEU A 583 -14.15 18.91 -16.19
CA LEU A 583 -13.84 17.57 -15.68
C LEU A 583 -15.01 16.58 -15.78
N THR A 584 -16.25 17.01 -15.52
CA THR A 584 -17.42 16.11 -15.49
C THR A 584 -17.72 15.47 -16.85
N PRO A 585 -17.73 16.17 -18.00
CA PRO A 585 -18.05 15.57 -19.29
C PRO A 585 -17.16 14.40 -19.72
N PRO A 586 -15.81 14.46 -19.68
CA PRO A 586 -14.97 13.31 -20.04
C PRO A 586 -15.08 12.16 -19.05
N ILE A 587 -15.23 12.45 -17.74
CA ILE A 587 -15.44 11.43 -16.70
C ILE A 587 -16.77 10.69 -16.94
N LEU A 588 -17.85 11.43 -17.17
CA LEU A 588 -19.19 10.89 -17.41
C LEU A 588 -19.28 10.16 -18.76
N ALA A 589 -18.61 10.67 -19.80
CA ALA A 589 -18.48 9.96 -21.07
C ALA A 589 -17.78 8.61 -20.90
N GLY A 590 -16.68 8.55 -20.14
CA GLY A 590 -15.99 7.30 -19.81
C GLY A 590 -16.88 6.34 -19.02
N PHE A 591 -17.52 6.83 -17.96
CA PHE A 591 -18.46 6.07 -17.11
C PHE A 591 -19.57 5.40 -17.95
N LEU A 592 -20.28 6.18 -18.77
CA LEU A 592 -21.40 5.68 -19.58
C LEU A 592 -20.92 4.76 -20.72
N ALA A 593 -19.82 5.10 -21.39
CA ALA A 593 -19.26 4.28 -22.47
C ALA A 593 -18.73 2.93 -21.98
N ILE A 594 -18.23 2.83 -20.74
CA ILE A 594 -17.86 1.55 -20.12
C ILE A 594 -19.12 0.68 -19.96
N ILE A 595 -20.18 1.23 -19.36
CA ILE A 595 -21.42 0.48 -19.08
C ILE A 595 -22.06 -0.02 -20.39
N GLN A 596 -22.23 0.86 -21.38
CA GLN A 596 -22.78 0.51 -22.70
C GLN A 596 -21.96 -0.56 -23.44
N LYS A 597 -20.63 -0.58 -23.29
CA LYS A 597 -19.75 -1.53 -24.00
C LYS A 597 -19.55 -2.87 -23.30
N THR A 598 -19.66 -2.93 -21.97
CA THR A 598 -19.25 -4.11 -21.18
C THR A 598 -20.42 -4.94 -20.62
N GLY A 599 -21.65 -4.43 -20.73
CA GLY A 599 -22.87 -5.19 -20.39
C GLY A 599 -22.82 -5.77 -18.97
N ASN A 600 -23.19 -7.04 -18.81
CA ASN A 600 -23.31 -7.70 -17.50
C ASN A 600 -22.01 -7.79 -16.65
N GLN A 601 -20.85 -7.35 -17.15
CA GLN A 601 -19.60 -7.27 -16.39
C GLN A 601 -19.18 -5.83 -16.04
N PHE A 602 -20.03 -4.81 -16.31
CA PHE A 602 -19.63 -3.40 -16.21
C PHE A 602 -19.08 -3.01 -14.83
N PHE A 603 -19.62 -3.57 -13.75
CA PHE A 603 -19.28 -3.16 -12.37
C PHE A 603 -17.78 -3.29 -12.06
N PHE A 604 -17.09 -4.29 -12.63
CA PHE A 604 -15.64 -4.47 -12.44
C PHE A 604 -14.82 -3.43 -13.23
N TYR A 605 -15.16 -3.21 -14.51
CA TYR A 605 -14.47 -2.22 -15.35
C TYR A 605 -14.73 -0.79 -14.88
N LEU A 606 -15.96 -0.52 -14.41
CA LEU A 606 -16.38 0.77 -13.86
C LEU A 606 -15.69 1.05 -12.51
N TRP A 607 -15.57 0.03 -11.65
CA TRP A 607 -14.76 0.09 -10.44
C TRP A 607 -13.29 0.37 -10.75
N ALA A 608 -12.68 -0.36 -11.69
CA ALA A 608 -11.27 -0.16 -12.05
C ALA A 608 -11.01 1.24 -12.65
N PHE A 609 -11.92 1.74 -13.50
CA PHE A 609 -11.90 3.10 -14.03
C PHE A 609 -12.01 4.16 -12.92
N ALA A 610 -13.00 4.02 -12.03
CA ALA A 610 -13.21 4.96 -10.93
C ALA A 610 -12.07 4.93 -9.89
N ALA A 611 -11.49 3.76 -9.61
CA ALA A 611 -10.32 3.60 -8.75
C ALA A 611 -9.09 4.30 -9.36
N GLY A 612 -8.83 4.10 -10.65
CA GLY A 612 -7.75 4.78 -11.38
C GLY A 612 -7.95 6.31 -11.41
N LEU A 613 -9.18 6.76 -11.67
CA LEU A 613 -9.58 8.16 -11.63
C LEU A 613 -9.43 8.76 -10.22
N GLN A 614 -9.76 8.02 -9.17
CA GLN A 614 -9.60 8.48 -7.78
C GLN A 614 -8.11 8.65 -7.42
N VAL A 615 -7.24 7.71 -7.79
CA VAL A 615 -5.77 7.84 -7.60
C VAL A 615 -5.20 9.00 -8.41
N PHE A 616 -5.66 9.18 -9.66
CA PHE A 616 -5.31 10.33 -10.50
C PHE A 616 -5.74 11.65 -9.85
N MET A 617 -7.00 11.77 -9.39
CA MET A 617 -7.52 12.98 -8.75
C MET A 617 -6.84 13.29 -7.40
N ILE A 618 -6.55 12.29 -6.57
CA ILE A 618 -5.78 12.46 -5.33
C ILE A 618 -4.36 13.02 -5.63
N THR A 619 -3.78 12.67 -6.77
CA THR A 619 -2.46 13.16 -7.20
C THR A 619 -2.55 14.56 -7.82
N ILE A 620 -3.51 14.79 -8.71
CA ILE A 620 -3.65 16.02 -9.52
C ILE A 620 -4.31 17.18 -8.76
N TYR A 621 -5.23 16.90 -7.83
CA TYR A 621 -5.94 17.94 -7.08
C TYR A 621 -5.00 18.96 -6.40
N PRO A 622 -4.03 18.56 -5.55
CA PRO A 622 -3.15 19.52 -4.89
C PRO A 622 -2.12 20.16 -5.84
N ILE A 623 -1.81 19.53 -6.97
CA ILE A 623 -0.79 20.00 -7.94
C ILE A 623 -1.38 21.03 -8.92
N ALA A 624 -2.61 20.82 -9.41
CA ALA A 624 -3.18 21.58 -10.52
C ALA A 624 -4.54 22.25 -10.21
N ILE A 625 -5.31 21.73 -9.25
CA ILE A 625 -6.63 22.29 -8.91
C ILE A 625 -6.49 23.30 -7.76
N LEU A 626 -5.86 22.91 -6.67
CA LEU A 626 -5.69 23.74 -5.47
C LEU A 626 -5.01 25.10 -5.76
N PRO A 627 -3.94 25.19 -6.60
CA PRO A 627 -3.30 26.47 -6.92
C PRO A 627 -4.18 27.46 -7.70
N LEU A 628 -5.31 27.02 -8.27
CA LEU A 628 -6.27 27.91 -8.95
C LEU A 628 -7.11 28.71 -7.93
N PHE A 629 -7.24 28.22 -6.70
CA PHE A 629 -8.04 28.83 -5.64
C PHE A 629 -7.17 29.51 -4.57
N ASN A 630 -6.07 28.88 -4.20
CA ASN A 630 -5.22 29.27 -3.08
C ASN A 630 -3.75 29.37 -3.53
N LYS A 631 -3.02 30.37 -3.03
CA LYS A 631 -1.58 30.48 -3.24
C LYS A 631 -0.88 29.49 -2.30
N LEU A 632 -0.05 28.63 -2.87
CA LEU A 632 0.97 27.86 -2.14
C LEU A 632 2.31 28.60 -2.28
N SER A 633 2.96 28.89 -1.15
CA SER A 633 4.33 29.42 -1.10
C SER A 633 5.22 28.49 -0.27
N PRO A 634 6.52 28.35 -0.57
CA PRO A 634 7.41 27.56 0.27
C PRO A 634 7.48 28.13 1.68
N LEU A 635 7.65 27.27 2.68
CA LEU A 635 7.87 27.68 4.07
C LEU A 635 9.24 28.37 4.22
N GLU A 636 9.23 29.53 4.88
CA GLU A 636 10.43 30.34 5.15
C GLU A 636 11.41 29.63 6.09
N ASP A 637 12.70 29.97 5.98
CA ASP A 637 13.76 29.38 6.79
C ASP A 637 13.71 29.89 8.24
N GLY A 638 13.56 28.97 9.20
CA GLY A 638 13.45 29.29 10.63
C GLY A 638 13.12 28.09 11.51
N LYS A 639 12.95 28.33 12.82
CA LYS A 639 12.77 27.29 13.86
C LYS A 639 11.70 26.25 13.50
N LEU A 640 10.55 26.70 12.97
CA LEU A 640 9.46 25.81 12.53
C LEU A 640 9.92 24.86 11.42
N LYS A 641 10.53 25.37 10.35
CA LYS A 641 10.99 24.58 9.20
C LYS A 641 11.98 23.50 9.65
N THR A 642 13.01 23.88 10.41
CA THR A 642 14.02 22.96 10.94
C THR A 642 13.40 21.89 11.85
N GLY A 643 12.42 22.25 12.69
CA GLY A 643 11.70 21.30 13.55
C GLY A 643 10.90 20.27 12.74
N VAL A 644 10.20 20.71 11.70
CA VAL A 644 9.41 19.82 10.82
C VAL A 644 10.31 18.92 9.97
N GLU A 645 11.44 19.43 9.46
CA GLU A 645 12.43 18.64 8.72
C GLU A 645 13.09 17.58 9.61
N ALA A 646 13.45 17.93 10.86
CA ALA A 646 13.97 16.98 11.84
C ALA A 646 12.95 15.88 12.22
N LEU A 647 11.69 16.26 12.44
CA LEU A 647 10.59 15.33 12.69
C LEU A 647 10.40 14.37 11.50
N ALA A 648 10.30 14.90 10.28
CA ALA A 648 10.18 14.10 9.06
C ALA A 648 11.36 13.12 8.87
N ALA A 649 12.59 13.59 9.11
CA ALA A 649 13.80 12.77 9.02
C ALA A 649 13.79 11.61 10.04
N SER A 650 13.44 11.89 11.31
CA SER A 650 13.38 10.86 12.36
C SER A 650 12.36 9.76 12.05
N LEU A 651 11.21 10.11 11.47
CA LEU A 651 10.17 9.17 11.07
C LEU A 651 10.44 8.44 9.74
N LYS A 652 11.47 8.88 9.01
CA LYS A 652 11.80 8.50 7.62
C LYS A 652 10.65 8.80 6.65
N PHE A 653 9.98 9.93 6.86
CA PHE A 653 8.96 10.45 5.96
C PHE A 653 9.61 10.97 4.67
N PRO A 654 9.10 10.63 3.46
CA PRO A 654 9.67 11.05 2.19
C PRO A 654 9.26 12.50 1.86
N LEU A 655 9.70 13.45 2.70
CA LEU A 655 9.48 14.88 2.52
C LEU A 655 10.17 15.37 1.24
N HIS A 656 9.44 16.14 0.44
CA HIS A 656 9.95 16.85 -0.72
C HIS A 656 10.09 18.35 -0.42
N GLU A 657 8.98 18.99 -0.06
CA GLU A 657 8.89 20.42 0.23
C GLU A 657 7.84 20.70 1.34
N LEU A 658 8.00 21.83 2.01
CA LEU A 658 7.06 22.39 2.98
C LEU A 658 6.41 23.64 2.38
N TYR A 659 5.09 23.71 2.41
CA TYR A 659 4.29 24.82 1.87
C TYR A 659 3.43 25.48 2.94
N VAL A 660 3.25 26.79 2.80
CA VAL A 660 2.21 27.59 3.46
C VAL A 660 1.09 27.88 2.45
N ILE A 661 -0.16 27.81 2.90
CA ILE A 661 -1.35 28.12 2.10
C ILE A 661 -2.05 29.39 2.61
N ASP A 662 -2.55 30.24 1.70
CA ASP A 662 -3.24 31.52 2.01
C ASP A 662 -4.69 31.33 2.52
N GLY A 663 -4.86 30.52 3.58
CA GLY A 663 -6.16 30.19 4.18
C GLY A 663 -6.87 31.39 4.81
N SER A 664 -6.12 32.32 5.41
CA SER A 664 -6.61 33.56 6.04
C SER A 664 -7.52 34.39 5.14
N LYS A 665 -7.26 34.38 3.83
CA LYS A 665 -8.01 35.03 2.75
C LYS A 665 -9.45 34.52 2.61
N ARG A 666 -9.76 33.37 3.21
CA ARG A 666 -11.05 32.68 3.09
C ARG A 666 -11.76 32.56 4.43
N SER A 667 -11.04 32.17 5.46
CA SER A 667 -11.56 32.01 6.81
C SER A 667 -10.46 32.14 7.85
N ALA A 668 -10.83 32.52 9.06
CA ALA A 668 -9.90 32.51 10.19
C ALA A 668 -9.57 31.09 10.71
N HIS A 669 -10.00 30.02 10.03
CA HIS A 669 -9.83 28.63 10.46
C HIS A 669 -8.41 28.11 10.16
N SER A 670 -7.84 27.39 11.13
CA SER A 670 -6.45 26.91 11.10
C SER A 670 -6.40 25.38 10.93
N ASN A 671 -5.51 24.88 10.07
CA ASN A 671 -5.37 23.45 9.76
C ASN A 671 -3.95 23.11 9.24
N ALA A 672 -3.60 21.83 9.14
CA ALA A 672 -2.43 21.31 8.44
C ALA A 672 -2.76 19.95 7.79
N TYR A 673 -2.06 19.58 6.72
CA TYR A 673 -2.20 18.26 6.08
C TYR A 673 -0.98 17.92 5.22
N PHE A 674 -0.89 16.66 4.77
CA PHE A 674 0.11 16.23 3.79
C PHE A 674 -0.53 15.65 2.52
N PHE A 675 0.15 15.78 1.38
CA PHE A 675 -0.29 15.21 0.10
C PHE A 675 0.87 14.59 -0.68
N GLY A 676 0.57 14.01 -1.84
CA GLY A 676 1.56 13.53 -2.80
C GLY A 676 1.77 12.01 -2.80
N LEU A 677 2.55 11.56 -3.77
CA LEU A 677 2.81 10.15 -4.07
C LEU A 677 3.47 9.42 -2.87
N PRO A 678 3.40 8.08 -2.79
CA PRO A 678 4.00 7.34 -1.67
C PRO A 678 5.51 7.60 -1.45
N TRP A 679 6.23 7.99 -2.51
CA TRP A 679 7.68 8.24 -2.52
C TRP A 679 8.10 9.72 -2.61
N LYS A 680 7.14 10.66 -2.72
CA LYS A 680 7.37 12.12 -2.71
C LYS A 680 6.16 12.80 -2.08
N LYS A 681 6.32 13.35 -0.88
CA LYS A 681 5.24 13.98 -0.13
C LYS A 681 5.55 15.43 0.21
N HIS A 682 4.50 16.24 0.19
CA HIS A 682 4.56 17.65 0.56
C HIS A 682 3.65 17.86 1.77
N ILE A 683 4.06 18.74 2.68
CA ILE A 683 3.23 19.15 3.83
C ILE A 683 2.73 20.57 3.56
N VAL A 684 1.47 20.84 3.88
CA VAL A 684 0.82 22.14 3.77
C VAL A 684 0.36 22.57 5.15
N ILE A 685 0.78 23.75 5.57
CA ILE A 685 0.43 24.38 6.84
C ILE A 685 -0.38 25.64 6.52
N TYR A 686 -1.50 25.89 7.20
CA TYR A 686 -2.25 27.14 7.02
C TYR A 686 -1.48 28.31 7.61
N ASP A 687 -1.48 29.44 6.92
CA ASP A 687 -1.01 30.73 7.44
C ASP A 687 -1.60 31.03 8.84
N THR A 688 -2.92 30.89 9.00
CA THR A 688 -3.64 31.07 10.27
C THR A 688 -3.24 30.08 11.38
N LEU A 689 -2.54 28.98 11.07
CA LEU A 689 -1.97 28.08 12.09
C LEU A 689 -0.59 28.58 12.55
N ILE A 690 0.23 29.09 11.62
CA ILE A 690 1.56 29.64 11.93
C ILE A 690 1.44 30.97 12.69
N GLU A 691 0.45 31.80 12.36
CA GLU A 691 0.19 33.09 13.02
C GLU A 691 -0.28 32.97 14.49
N LYS A 692 -0.83 31.81 14.90
CA LYS A 692 -1.61 31.68 16.14
C LYS A 692 -1.18 30.53 17.06
N SER A 693 -0.16 29.77 16.69
CA SER A 693 0.43 28.69 17.47
C SER A 693 1.95 28.79 17.44
N GLU A 694 2.59 28.37 18.51
CA GLU A 694 4.06 28.39 18.59
C GLU A 694 4.67 27.30 17.70
N SER A 695 5.93 27.48 17.30
CA SER A 695 6.62 26.53 16.38
C SER A 695 6.57 25.09 16.87
N GLU A 696 6.64 24.88 18.19
CA GLU A 696 6.61 23.55 18.83
C GLU A 696 5.19 22.96 18.85
N GLU A 697 4.15 23.78 19.00
CA GLU A 697 2.75 23.38 18.89
C GLU A 697 2.38 22.96 17.45
N VAL A 698 2.92 23.66 16.45
CA VAL A 698 2.75 23.29 15.03
C VAL A 698 3.52 22.00 14.69
N VAL A 699 4.72 21.80 15.24
CA VAL A 699 5.46 20.53 15.14
C VAL A 699 4.69 19.38 15.81
N ALA A 700 4.02 19.62 16.93
CA ALA A 700 3.19 18.62 17.62
C ALA A 700 1.93 18.24 16.82
N VAL A 701 1.25 19.20 16.18
CA VAL A 701 0.17 18.92 15.21
C VAL A 701 0.70 18.10 14.04
N LEU A 702 1.89 18.41 13.53
CA LEU A 702 2.50 17.63 12.44
C LEU A 702 2.99 16.25 12.90
N ALA A 703 3.27 16.02 14.18
CA ALA A 703 3.50 14.69 14.74
C ALA A 703 2.22 13.83 14.74
N HIS A 704 1.05 14.43 14.99
CA HIS A 704 -0.25 13.78 14.81
C HIS A 704 -0.53 13.45 13.32
N GLU A 705 -0.35 14.42 12.41
CA GLU A 705 -0.52 14.20 10.96
C GLU A 705 0.41 13.10 10.41
N LEU A 706 1.68 13.12 10.79
CA LEU A 706 2.64 12.08 10.40
C LEU A 706 2.34 10.72 11.06
N GLY A 707 1.57 10.70 12.15
CA GLY A 707 0.97 9.49 12.73
C GLY A 707 -0.06 8.84 11.81
N HIS A 708 -0.95 9.62 11.19
CA HIS A 708 -1.90 9.11 10.18
C HIS A 708 -1.19 8.49 8.98
N TRP A 709 -0.08 9.07 8.53
CA TRP A 709 0.79 8.45 7.53
C TRP A 709 1.46 7.17 8.04
N LYS A 710 2.09 7.21 9.22
CA LYS A 710 2.92 6.12 9.77
C LYS A 710 2.11 4.86 10.07
N LEU A 711 0.87 5.04 10.53
CA LEU A 711 -0.09 3.98 10.82
C LEU A 711 -0.91 3.55 9.58
N GLY A 712 -0.68 4.18 8.43
CA GLY A 712 -1.31 3.82 7.16
C GLY A 712 -2.80 4.17 7.05
N HIS A 713 -3.33 5.04 7.91
CA HIS A 713 -4.77 5.35 7.99
C HIS A 713 -5.34 5.78 6.64
N THR A 714 -4.61 6.62 5.87
CA THR A 714 -4.99 7.04 4.52
C THR A 714 -5.13 5.85 3.55
N THR A 715 -4.23 4.87 3.62
CA THR A 715 -4.26 3.64 2.81
C THR A 715 -5.42 2.73 3.23
N SER A 716 -5.71 2.64 4.53
CA SER A 716 -6.87 1.91 5.05
C SER A 716 -8.19 2.54 4.60
N LEU A 717 -8.34 3.87 4.71
CA LEU A 717 -9.51 4.60 4.22
C LEU A 717 -9.68 4.46 2.71
N PHE A 718 -8.58 4.52 1.93
CA PHE A 718 -8.62 4.24 0.49
C PHE A 718 -9.13 2.82 0.22
N GLY A 719 -8.59 1.79 0.88
CA GLY A 719 -9.03 0.40 0.74
C GLY A 719 -10.51 0.19 1.09
N ILE A 720 -11.00 0.82 2.16
CA ILE A 720 -12.42 0.79 2.54
C ILE A 720 -13.27 1.49 1.47
N SER A 721 -12.82 2.64 0.94
CA SER A 721 -13.53 3.33 -0.14
C SER A 721 -13.62 2.48 -1.41
N GLN A 722 -12.59 1.70 -1.75
CA GLN A 722 -12.65 0.77 -2.89
C GLN A 722 -13.65 -0.36 -2.66
N GLY A 723 -13.75 -0.91 -1.44
CA GLY A 723 -14.74 -1.93 -1.10
C GLY A 723 -16.17 -1.40 -1.18
N HIS A 724 -16.43 -0.20 -0.67
CA HIS A 724 -17.72 0.48 -0.74
C HIS A 724 -18.11 0.85 -2.19
N LEU A 725 -17.16 1.36 -2.99
CA LEU A 725 -17.36 1.68 -4.40
C LEU A 725 -17.68 0.43 -5.24
N PHE A 726 -16.96 -0.67 -5.01
CA PHE A 726 -17.25 -1.96 -5.65
C PHE A 726 -18.63 -2.50 -5.26
N TYR A 727 -19.02 -2.36 -3.98
CA TYR A 727 -20.36 -2.72 -3.50
C TYR A 727 -21.46 -1.89 -4.19
N ILE A 728 -21.28 -0.56 -4.29
CA ILE A 728 -22.21 0.34 -5.00
C ILE A 728 -22.38 -0.09 -6.46
N PHE A 729 -21.29 -0.25 -7.23
CA PHE A 729 -21.42 -0.65 -8.64
C PHE A 729 -21.95 -2.07 -8.83
N THR A 730 -21.65 -2.99 -7.90
CA THR A 730 -22.25 -4.34 -7.91
C THR A 730 -23.75 -4.27 -7.67
N LEU A 731 -24.22 -3.49 -6.70
CA LEU A 731 -25.66 -3.28 -6.49
C LEU A 731 -26.33 -2.52 -7.64
N PHE A 732 -25.65 -1.57 -8.29
CA PHE A 732 -26.24 -0.83 -9.41
C PHE A 732 -26.69 -1.76 -10.56
N SER A 733 -26.03 -2.91 -10.75
CA SER A 733 -26.43 -3.94 -11.73
C SER A 733 -27.84 -4.52 -11.49
N VAL A 734 -28.37 -4.41 -10.27
CA VAL A 734 -29.74 -4.82 -9.87
C VAL A 734 -30.79 -3.79 -10.29
N PHE A 735 -30.40 -2.51 -10.40
CA PHE A 735 -31.30 -1.37 -10.61
C PHE A 735 -31.25 -0.80 -12.04
N ILE A 736 -30.12 -0.93 -12.74
CA ILE A 736 -29.88 -0.34 -14.07
C ILE A 736 -30.97 -0.69 -15.11
N ASN A 737 -31.57 -1.87 -15.02
CA ASN A 737 -32.61 -2.39 -15.91
C ASN A 737 -33.99 -2.54 -15.23
N ASN A 738 -34.21 -1.90 -14.07
CA ASN A 738 -35.44 -2.07 -13.27
C ASN A 738 -36.60 -1.22 -13.81
N ASN A 739 -37.46 -1.82 -14.63
CA ASN A 739 -38.56 -1.15 -15.32
C ASN A 739 -39.52 -0.43 -14.35
N SER A 740 -39.78 -1.05 -13.20
CA SER A 740 -40.63 -0.52 -12.12
C SER A 740 -40.08 0.78 -11.53
N LEU A 741 -38.76 0.89 -11.37
CA LEU A 741 -38.11 2.11 -10.85
C LEU A 741 -38.23 3.27 -11.84
N TYR A 742 -37.82 3.09 -13.09
CA TYR A 742 -37.90 4.17 -14.11
C TYR A 742 -39.34 4.63 -14.33
N SER A 743 -40.28 3.69 -14.49
CA SER A 743 -41.69 4.02 -14.73
C SER A 743 -42.35 4.75 -13.57
N ALA A 744 -41.98 4.45 -12.32
CA ALA A 744 -42.46 5.19 -11.14
C ALA A 744 -42.06 6.68 -11.15
N PHE A 745 -40.93 7.03 -11.77
CA PHE A 745 -40.41 8.40 -11.93
C PHE A 745 -40.67 9.00 -13.34
N GLY A 746 -41.64 8.44 -14.08
CA GLY A 746 -42.11 8.99 -15.36
C GLY A 746 -41.29 8.59 -16.59
N PHE A 747 -40.24 7.78 -16.44
CA PHE A 747 -39.44 7.26 -17.54
C PHE A 747 -40.08 5.97 -18.08
N LEU A 748 -40.98 6.13 -19.06
CA LEU A 748 -41.85 5.05 -19.57
C LEU A 748 -41.39 4.41 -20.90
N LYS A 749 -40.40 5.00 -21.59
CA LYS A 749 -39.94 4.57 -22.93
C LYS A 749 -38.42 4.42 -23.04
N GLU A 750 -37.69 5.05 -22.14
CA GLU A 750 -36.23 5.17 -22.13
C GLU A 750 -35.75 4.87 -20.72
N HIS A 751 -34.62 4.19 -20.59
CA HIS A 751 -33.96 3.93 -19.31
C HIS A 751 -32.53 4.52 -19.34
N PRO A 752 -32.36 5.86 -19.27
CA PRO A 752 -31.04 6.46 -19.38
C PRO A 752 -30.20 6.07 -18.18
N ILE A 753 -28.98 5.58 -18.42
CA ILE A 753 -28.13 4.96 -17.40
C ILE A 753 -27.85 5.95 -16.23
N ILE A 754 -27.70 7.24 -16.54
CA ILE A 754 -27.48 8.28 -15.53
C ILE A 754 -28.71 8.56 -14.64
N ILE A 755 -29.92 8.44 -15.19
CA ILE A 755 -31.17 8.57 -14.44
C ILE A 755 -31.33 7.37 -13.51
N GLY A 756 -31.04 6.16 -14.01
CA GLY A 756 -31.01 4.96 -13.19
C GLY A 756 -30.02 5.08 -12.03
N PHE A 757 -28.83 5.64 -12.27
CA PHE A 757 -27.81 5.84 -11.23
C PHE A 757 -28.24 6.85 -10.15
N LEU A 758 -28.89 7.96 -10.52
CA LEU A 758 -29.45 8.93 -9.57
C LEU A 758 -30.54 8.31 -8.70
N LEU A 759 -31.54 7.67 -9.32
CA LEU A 759 -32.65 7.02 -8.60
C LEU A 759 -32.18 5.85 -7.71
N PHE A 760 -31.11 5.16 -8.13
CA PHE A 760 -30.42 4.15 -7.32
C PHE A 760 -29.70 4.75 -6.10
N SER A 761 -29.03 5.90 -6.27
CA SER A 761 -28.39 6.61 -5.16
C SER A 761 -29.42 7.05 -4.10
N ASP A 762 -30.55 7.61 -4.55
CA ASP A 762 -31.66 8.00 -3.66
C ASP A 762 -32.27 6.78 -2.94
N ALA A 763 -32.33 5.62 -3.60
CA ALA A 763 -32.80 4.36 -3.00
C ALA A 763 -31.81 3.76 -1.97
N LEU A 764 -30.52 4.09 -2.04
CA LEU A 764 -29.49 3.60 -1.11
C LEU A 764 -29.26 4.48 0.13
N SER A 765 -29.81 5.70 0.20
CA SER A 765 -29.58 6.64 1.33
C SER A 765 -29.59 6.00 2.74
N PRO A 766 -30.53 5.10 3.11
CA PRO A 766 -30.53 4.46 4.44
C PRO A 766 -29.33 3.54 4.70
N THR A 767 -28.70 3.01 3.66
CA THR A 767 -27.47 2.22 3.75
C THR A 767 -26.28 3.15 3.97
N ASP A 768 -26.26 4.30 3.29
CA ASP A 768 -25.20 5.30 3.45
C ASP A 768 -25.20 5.93 4.85
N LEU A 769 -26.36 6.01 5.53
CA LEU A 769 -26.44 6.34 6.96
C LEU A 769 -25.62 5.38 7.84
N LEU A 770 -25.70 4.07 7.55
CA LEU A 770 -24.97 3.04 8.30
C LEU A 770 -23.48 3.05 7.94
N VAL A 771 -23.13 3.30 6.67
CA VAL A 771 -21.74 3.46 6.23
C VAL A 771 -21.11 4.70 6.86
N LYS A 772 -21.78 5.86 6.85
CA LYS A 772 -21.37 7.11 7.51
C LYS A 772 -21.09 6.90 9.00
N PHE A 773 -22.00 6.25 9.72
CA PHE A 773 -21.81 5.90 11.13
C PHE A 773 -20.60 4.97 11.36
N GLY A 774 -20.47 3.92 10.55
CA GLY A 774 -19.32 3.00 10.62
C GLY A 774 -17.98 3.68 10.33
N MET A 775 -17.94 4.58 9.34
CA MET A 775 -16.74 5.36 8.99
C MET A 775 -16.36 6.37 10.08
N ASN A 776 -17.34 7.01 10.73
CA ASN A 776 -17.06 7.92 11.85
C ASN A 776 -16.50 7.18 13.08
N ILE A 777 -16.91 5.94 13.34
CA ILE A 777 -16.28 5.09 14.37
C ILE A 777 -14.80 4.77 14.00
N ILE A 778 -14.54 4.47 12.73
CA ILE A 778 -13.19 4.14 12.24
C ILE A 778 -12.26 5.37 12.28
N THR A 779 -12.73 6.54 11.84
CA THR A 779 -11.93 7.78 11.89
C THR A 779 -11.68 8.24 13.32
N ARG A 780 -12.69 8.23 14.21
CA ARG A 780 -12.50 8.54 15.64
C ARG A 780 -11.45 7.62 16.30
N LYS A 781 -11.37 6.35 15.89
CA LYS A 781 -10.32 5.43 16.33
C LYS A 781 -8.93 5.85 15.80
N PHE A 782 -8.83 6.17 14.51
CA PHE A 782 -7.58 6.62 13.88
C PHE A 782 -7.02 7.89 14.54
N GLU A 783 -7.87 8.84 14.92
CA GLU A 783 -7.49 10.03 15.68
C GLU A 783 -6.82 9.70 17.02
N PHE A 784 -7.42 8.84 17.84
CA PHE A 784 -6.79 8.40 19.09
C PHE A 784 -5.47 7.66 18.87
N GLN A 785 -5.33 6.94 17.75
CA GLN A 785 -4.07 6.26 17.41
C GLN A 785 -2.99 7.26 16.96
N ALA A 786 -3.36 8.34 16.27
CA ALA A 786 -2.46 9.44 15.91
C ALA A 786 -2.05 10.31 17.13
N ASP A 787 -2.99 10.59 18.05
CA ASP A 787 -2.71 11.24 19.35
C ASP A 787 -1.75 10.39 20.20
N ALA A 788 -1.99 9.08 20.29
CA ALA A 788 -1.10 8.16 20.98
C ALA A 788 0.29 8.08 20.35
N PHE A 789 0.40 8.26 19.03
CA PHE A 789 1.67 8.31 18.31
C PHE A 789 2.44 9.62 18.56
N ALA A 790 1.79 10.78 18.51
CA ALA A 790 2.40 12.06 18.87
C ALA A 790 2.90 12.06 20.33
N LYS A 791 2.13 11.45 21.25
CA LYS A 791 2.51 11.20 22.64
C LYS A 791 3.72 10.27 22.79
N GLN A 792 3.87 9.25 21.93
CA GLN A 792 5.07 8.39 21.89
C GLN A 792 6.32 9.12 21.36
N LEU A 793 6.14 10.18 20.56
CA LEU A 793 7.23 11.04 20.09
C LEU A 793 7.62 12.14 21.06
N GLY A 794 6.95 12.24 22.22
CA GLY A 794 7.28 13.21 23.26
C GLY A 794 6.54 14.54 23.18
N TYR A 795 5.47 14.65 22.38
CA TYR A 795 4.69 15.90 22.22
C TYR A 795 3.28 15.91 22.89
N PRO A 796 3.04 15.31 24.08
CA PRO A 796 1.68 15.22 24.63
C PRO A 796 1.14 16.56 25.16
N GLU A 797 1.99 17.48 25.61
CA GLU A 797 1.57 18.77 26.15
C GLU A 797 1.37 19.80 25.05
N GLU A 798 2.29 19.86 24.11
CA GLU A 798 2.31 20.75 22.95
C GLU A 798 1.10 20.45 22.05
N LEU A 799 0.78 19.18 21.84
CA LEU A 799 -0.44 18.77 21.13
C LEU A 799 -1.71 19.12 21.94
N ALA A 800 -1.71 18.94 23.26
CA ALA A 800 -2.85 19.30 24.10
C ALA A 800 -3.14 20.82 24.06
N ARG A 801 -2.10 21.65 24.24
CA ARG A 801 -2.18 23.12 24.12
C ARG A 801 -2.60 23.54 22.70
N SER A 802 -2.05 22.92 21.66
CA SER A 802 -2.43 23.23 20.27
C SER A 802 -3.88 22.85 19.95
N LEU A 803 -4.36 21.69 20.40
CA LEU A 803 -5.77 21.28 20.21
C LEU A 803 -6.74 22.21 20.96
N LEU A 804 -6.36 22.65 22.16
CA LEU A 804 -7.12 23.61 22.96
C LEU A 804 -7.15 25.01 22.30
N LYS A 805 -6.00 25.53 21.85
CA LYS A 805 -5.89 26.76 21.07
C LYS A 805 -6.73 26.69 19.79
N LEU A 806 -6.64 25.58 19.03
CA LEU A 806 -7.46 25.35 17.83
C LEU A 806 -8.97 25.32 18.12
N GLN A 807 -9.39 24.69 19.21
CA GLN A 807 -10.79 24.65 19.63
C GLN A 807 -11.33 26.05 19.96
N ILE A 808 -10.55 26.83 20.73
CA ILE A 808 -10.85 28.22 21.10
C ILE A 808 -10.92 29.11 19.86
N GLN A 809 -9.90 29.06 19.00
CA GLN A 809 -9.79 29.93 17.81
C GLN A 809 -10.86 29.62 16.76
N ASN A 810 -11.30 28.38 16.64
CA ASN A 810 -12.39 27.99 15.74
C ASN A 810 -13.80 28.12 16.39
N LEU A 811 -13.88 28.57 17.64
CA LEU A 811 -15.10 28.56 18.49
C LEU A 811 -15.82 27.21 18.51
N SER A 812 -15.08 26.12 18.32
CA SER A 812 -15.61 24.76 18.13
C SER A 812 -16.39 24.28 19.35
N THR A 813 -17.46 23.53 19.09
CA THR A 813 -18.40 22.95 20.07
C THR A 813 -17.68 22.28 21.25
N MET A 814 -17.70 22.95 22.41
CA MET A 814 -17.01 22.52 23.63
C MET A 814 -17.65 21.29 24.32
N ASP A 815 -18.96 21.08 24.11
CA ASP A 815 -19.73 19.96 24.66
C ASP A 815 -20.79 19.49 23.65
N ALA A 816 -21.06 18.18 23.57
CA ALA A 816 -22.07 17.65 22.66
C ALA A 816 -22.80 16.42 23.20
N ASP A 817 -24.01 16.23 22.69
CA ASP A 817 -24.78 15.02 22.90
C ASP A 817 -24.06 13.82 22.27
N TRP A 818 -23.88 12.75 23.05
CA TRP A 818 -23.16 11.54 22.64
C TRP A 818 -23.72 10.91 21.34
N MET A 819 -25.02 11.05 21.06
CA MET A 819 -25.66 10.48 19.87
C MET A 819 -25.41 11.37 18.65
N TYR A 820 -25.48 12.69 18.81
CA TYR A 820 -25.06 13.65 17.79
C TYR A 820 -23.57 13.48 17.44
N ALA A 821 -22.70 13.48 18.45
CA ALA A 821 -21.25 13.33 18.29
C ALA A 821 -20.88 12.02 17.57
N SER A 822 -21.49 10.89 17.97
CA SER A 822 -21.17 9.58 17.37
C SER A 822 -21.63 9.43 15.93
N TYR A 823 -22.54 10.29 15.44
CA TYR A 823 -23.04 10.25 14.06
C TYR A 823 -22.48 11.38 13.17
N HIS A 824 -22.22 12.56 13.71
CA HIS A 824 -21.71 13.72 12.95
C HIS A 824 -20.19 13.93 13.03
N PHE A 825 -19.52 13.58 14.13
CA PHE A 825 -18.10 13.90 14.30
C PHE A 825 -17.17 12.76 13.82
N SER A 826 -16.30 13.07 12.86
CA SER A 826 -15.17 12.22 12.46
C SER A 826 -14.02 12.23 13.48
N HIS A 827 -13.92 13.30 14.28
CA HIS A 827 -12.93 13.46 15.34
C HIS A 827 -13.54 13.20 16.73
N PRO A 828 -12.80 12.62 17.69
CA PRO A 828 -13.24 12.55 19.08
C PRO A 828 -13.32 13.93 19.72
N HIS A 829 -14.03 14.04 20.84
CA HIS A 829 -14.14 15.29 21.59
C HIS A 829 -12.78 15.77 22.11
N LEU A 830 -12.59 17.09 22.22
CA LEU A 830 -11.41 17.66 22.86
C LEU A 830 -11.19 17.08 24.26
N SER A 831 -12.25 16.95 25.07
CA SER A 831 -12.20 16.33 26.40
C SER A 831 -11.79 14.84 26.38
N GLU A 832 -12.21 14.09 25.36
CA GLU A 832 -11.76 12.70 25.15
C GLU A 832 -10.27 12.64 24.77
N ARG A 833 -9.82 13.53 23.86
CA ARG A 833 -8.43 13.61 23.36
C ARG A 833 -7.46 14.07 24.45
N LEU A 834 -7.78 15.14 25.18
CA LEU A 834 -6.98 15.64 26.30
C LEU A 834 -6.79 14.57 27.39
N ASN A 835 -7.84 13.79 27.69
CA ASN A 835 -7.76 12.68 28.64
C ASN A 835 -6.86 11.54 28.13
N ALA A 836 -6.93 11.19 26.83
CA ALA A 836 -6.03 10.21 26.21
C ALA A 836 -4.55 10.68 26.19
N LEU A 837 -4.32 11.97 25.92
CA LEU A 837 -3.01 12.61 26.05
C LEU A 837 -2.53 12.66 27.51
N GLY A 838 -3.45 12.64 28.47
CA GLY A 838 -3.15 12.66 29.92
C GLY A 838 -2.94 14.05 30.49
N TRP A 839 -3.51 15.07 29.82
CA TRP A 839 -3.46 16.47 30.23
C TRP A 839 -4.11 16.66 31.61
N LYS A 840 -3.40 17.36 32.52
CA LYS A 840 -3.85 17.60 33.91
C LYS A 840 -4.31 19.04 34.16
N GLY A 841 -4.31 19.87 33.12
CA GLY A 841 -4.54 21.30 33.20
C GLY A 841 -3.24 22.08 33.44
N SER A 842 -3.10 23.24 32.79
CA SER A 842 -2.01 24.18 33.07
C SER A 842 -2.54 25.59 33.28
N GLU A 843 -2.14 26.26 34.36
CA GLU A 843 -2.38 27.69 34.51
C GLU A 843 -1.55 28.44 33.45
N GLY A 844 -2.21 29.06 32.46
CA GLY A 844 -1.54 29.94 31.49
C GLY A 844 -2.03 29.91 30.03
N VAL A 845 -2.84 28.95 29.57
CA VAL A 845 -3.22 28.88 28.12
C VAL A 845 -4.00 30.12 27.65
N THR A 846 -4.71 30.79 28.56
CA THR A 846 -5.39 32.06 28.31
C THR A 846 -4.47 33.26 28.11
N GLU A 847 -3.24 33.26 28.64
CA GLU A 847 -2.33 34.43 28.55
C GLU A 847 -1.74 34.62 27.15
N GLY A 848 -1.58 33.54 26.39
CA GLY A 848 -1.09 33.58 25.00
C GLY A 848 -2.12 34.10 23.98
N VAL A 849 -3.41 34.15 24.33
CA VAL A 849 -4.46 34.68 23.46
C VAL A 849 -4.55 36.19 23.68
N SER A 850 -3.65 36.95 23.04
CA SER A 850 -3.56 38.39 23.27
C SER A 850 -4.90 39.10 23.03
N ASP A 851 -5.32 39.91 24.01
CA ASP A 851 -6.64 40.57 24.10
C ASP A 851 -7.00 41.50 22.92
N LYS A 852 -6.04 41.72 22.00
CA LYS A 852 -6.19 42.56 20.80
C LYS A 852 -7.35 42.15 19.89
N SER A 853 -7.70 40.87 19.81
CA SER A 853 -8.84 40.40 19.01
C SER A 853 -10.19 40.71 19.65
N VAL A 854 -10.27 40.90 20.97
CA VAL A 854 -11.50 41.25 21.70
C VAL A 854 -11.59 42.77 21.93
N ALA A 855 -10.44 43.45 22.05
CA ALA A 855 -10.36 44.91 22.11
C ALA A 855 -10.73 45.58 20.78
N ALA A 856 -10.36 45.00 19.63
CA ALA A 856 -10.64 45.58 18.31
C ALA A 856 -12.15 45.81 18.06
N ASP A 857 -13.01 44.90 18.52
CA ASP A 857 -14.47 45.02 18.41
C ASP A 857 -15.04 46.19 19.25
N LYS A 858 -14.30 46.72 20.24
CA LYS A 858 -14.73 47.88 21.02
C LYS A 858 -14.37 49.22 20.38
N GLU A 859 -13.33 49.28 19.54
CA GLU A 859 -12.95 50.50 18.80
C GLU A 859 -13.61 50.58 17.42
N GLY A 860 -13.92 49.44 16.79
CA GLY A 860 -14.55 49.39 15.45
C GLY A 860 -16.02 49.84 15.40
N VAL A 861 -16.77 49.73 16.50
CA VAL A 861 -18.24 49.95 16.52
C VAL A 861 -18.64 51.43 16.55
N ALA A 862 -17.68 52.35 16.79
CA ALA A 862 -17.98 53.75 17.11
C ALA A 862 -17.79 54.77 15.96
N LYS A 863 -17.89 54.39 14.67
CA LYS A 863 -17.80 55.39 13.56
C LYS A 863 -18.35 55.05 12.15
N VAL A 864 -19.45 54.29 11.99
CA VAL A 864 -20.16 54.19 10.68
C VAL A 864 -21.68 54.32 10.81
N THR A 865 -22.17 55.48 11.26
CA THR A 865 -23.55 55.92 11.05
C THR A 865 -23.55 57.03 10.00
N GLY A 866 -23.99 56.71 8.78
CA GLY A 866 -23.87 57.63 7.64
C GLY A 866 -24.19 56.99 6.29
N ARG A 867 -25.34 56.30 6.20
CA ARG A 867 -25.88 55.84 4.91
C ARG A 867 -27.40 55.57 4.92
N ASP A 868 -28.13 56.49 5.52
CA ASP A 868 -29.44 56.86 4.98
C ASP A 868 -29.23 57.92 3.89
N GLU A 869 -30.24 58.10 3.02
CA GLU A 869 -30.24 58.86 1.75
C GLU A 869 -29.54 58.18 0.54
N LEU A 870 -30.32 58.11 -0.56
CA LEU A 870 -30.07 57.52 -1.90
C LEU A 870 -29.98 55.98 -1.99
#